data_AF-A0A7S0XKG7-F1
#
_entry.id   AF-A0A7S0XKG7-F1
#
_cell.length_a   1.000
_cell.length_b   1.000
_cell.length_c   1.000
_cell.angle_alpha   90.00
_cell.angle_beta   90.00
_cell.angle_gamma   90.00
#
_symmetry.space_group_name_H-M   'P 1'
#
loop_
_entity.id
_entity.type
_entity.pdbx_description
1 polymer ?
#
loop_
_entity_poly.entity_id
_entity_poly.type
_entity_poly.pdbx_seq_one_letter_code
_entity_poly.pdbx_strand_id
1 'polypeptide(L)'
;MLSQRNQHKKKDDSIQTQFESTPDDKHDGAEKKGRFWNFSRYSLRRRLLPTLAFLLLLALVLWNVFQFLGSAFSNLPSDGSSEENRKGACNGYNGIYHIEKGDIGGAAGTVFFQFVIGQIMWAEEYNFKPWVHLNNVSHVVYDPLVHGNSPGVNVTMMKGQKVSYIQRPKGHRRDYKPGPPIGDAKDLKPHQYHFDGDGVWNNYFEPVSDFAPGDKSCENKPLVTMDLYLVTPGVHGFSGAPKAWRYEYLPDYITKPHIPLNDWLAPQRHTAHDVLKRYIRFLPHIQEAAERVNPYCSIKNSCLGLHIRHSDKAAGRRVIETNEFFPYVQEFLAAGGKWIYLATDSHQVVEHIKTKWPQNVLKRIRSMGDDIVRSNNLEAVFDIGSHHRTNEEILIEILALSKCQFMIHGLSAVTESSIWINIDLHYTSVNLEDPQHPNQKEFGDLVGKVLNGGNASQILSQKATKEWWTLRPKAVGVPTNVKSCDSVDGVLHISHVGPHAGTGTAFFTSVLNQLIFAEKFNLKPWIHLSNDLSYIYDEEFHGTEVSTFQHVTNTFTLESPAGSNLKYPGSPKKNSVQTMKGIEVRGNGIWTSYFIPASDFDQDDELCKRKPILSMDNPTVNKLNSLSPLSSKAWQYDDIPNELWNPSGSNLSTWLEPMRRKANEMVKKYFVFHPFLVERAYQVNPVDSTSTPCLAVHLRNSDKGGMHRTKFPPNKFRDYMLAFARAGGEHIYIASDTFRSLEYITEHFPPILKNMIRTQGDFVVRSAWKWPAHMLEKHHRVNSEALVDALAMSECQLLLHGNSAISEAAIYMNLDLHRQSVNYEDPNRMGIQEFEVLAKQVIGSAVPKPNPESVGKKKIDAGGKVRIIEGNSNRKCKRNAIVYLAQKKHSSYGRDSFALLLKSMKLVNDNYLSLNNHKENADVIIFHTADFTKDDMDIIEKSVGASIRDSLYFIDLENTPYWRRPKWHINDDPKSWYAYPKFSEGYRKMIHFFAIDIWSFFQEYGKESGCEYEYIMRFDEDSYLHSPIQYDIFDFMKRNDFNYGFRLCAYELGSTQRMVKVWQKSKQPAPLRAINFDMCGIYNNFFVAKLSFFQSAPVESFLKLVNRQGLIYRRRLGDLQIHSLTVYGFSPQEKIHRFLDFTYEHGTYEDGCVVWGGIQAGHDDANANATLTKYWHETVSKNNCTKMTAYVISRDNLSPGYQHLPEKLNGQVNLLTIMTGFIEKDGKGVLSG
;
A
#
# COMPACT_ATOMS: atom_id res chain seq x y z
N MET A 1 22.85 66.35 43.58
CA MET A 1 22.73 65.03 44.24
C MET A 1 22.47 64.03 43.12
N LEU A 2 23.12 62.88 43.00
CA LEU A 2 23.99 62.17 43.95
C LEU A 2 25.28 62.88 44.40
N SER A 3 25.84 62.34 45.49
CA SER A 3 27.12 62.59 46.16
C SER A 3 27.27 61.50 47.23
N GLN A 4 28.41 60.98 47.65
CA GLN A 4 29.82 61.14 47.22
C GLN A 4 30.62 59.95 47.79
N ARG A 5 31.93 59.90 47.51
CA ARG A 5 32.96 58.95 48.03
C ARG A 5 33.07 57.61 47.27
N ASN A 6 34.27 57.13 46.89
CA ASN A 6 35.57 57.81 46.98
C ASN A 6 36.54 57.51 45.83
N GLN A 7 37.42 58.50 45.63
CA GLN A 7 38.42 58.61 44.56
C GLN A 7 39.54 57.54 44.70
N HIS A 8 40.21 57.00 43.66
CA HIS A 8 40.79 57.58 42.42
C HIS A 8 42.18 58.22 42.64
N LYS A 9 43.22 57.68 41.94
CA LYS A 9 44.49 58.29 41.44
C LYS A 9 45.55 57.18 41.17
N LYS A 10 46.56 57.37 40.32
CA LYS A 10 47.00 58.56 39.54
C LYS A 10 47.59 58.15 38.16
N LYS A 11 48.03 59.15 37.41
CA LYS A 11 48.74 59.08 36.12
C LYS A 11 49.96 60.04 36.16
N ASP A 12 50.88 59.87 35.20
CA ASP A 12 52.03 60.74 34.84
C ASP A 12 53.15 60.82 35.94
N ASP A 13 54.46 60.80 35.65
CA ASP A 13 55.24 61.66 34.73
C ASP A 13 56.61 61.11 34.23
N SER A 14 57.07 61.60 33.05
CA SER A 14 58.46 61.94 32.65
C SER A 14 59.55 60.90 32.20
N ILE A 15 60.31 61.33 31.15
CA ILE A 15 61.75 61.12 30.82
C ILE A 15 62.26 59.76 30.22
N GLN A 16 62.97 59.89 29.06
CA GLN A 16 64.09 59.13 28.42
C GLN A 16 64.23 57.58 28.62
N THR A 17 64.69 56.76 27.65
CA THR A 17 65.62 57.01 26.52
C THR A 17 65.40 56.01 25.33
N GLN A 18 66.24 56.11 24.29
CA GLN A 18 66.41 55.34 23.05
C GLN A 18 66.33 53.77 23.18
N PHE A 19 66.21 52.94 22.13
CA PHE A 19 66.86 52.95 20.80
C PHE A 19 66.09 52.12 19.71
N GLU A 20 66.22 52.53 18.43
CA GLU A 20 66.30 51.76 17.14
C GLU A 20 65.37 50.55 16.81
N SER A 21 65.06 50.20 15.54
CA SER A 21 65.32 50.84 14.22
C SER A 21 64.42 50.26 13.08
N THR A 22 63.71 51.16 12.36
CA THR A 22 63.44 51.21 10.88
C THR A 22 62.87 50.02 10.05
N PRO A 23 62.26 50.27 8.86
CA PRO A 23 61.34 49.34 8.16
C PRO A 23 61.68 49.14 6.64
N ASP A 24 60.73 49.42 5.73
CA ASP A 24 60.84 49.61 4.25
C ASP A 24 60.97 48.34 3.35
N ASP A 25 60.46 48.25 2.10
CA ASP A 25 59.60 49.18 1.33
C ASP A 25 58.81 48.62 0.08
N LYS A 26 57.69 49.28 -0.23
CA LYS A 26 57.07 49.73 -1.53
C LYS A 26 57.00 48.92 -2.88
N HIS A 27 55.81 49.01 -3.53
CA HIS A 27 55.48 49.29 -4.97
C HIS A 27 56.02 48.40 -6.14
N ASP A 28 55.43 48.26 -7.36
CA ASP A 28 54.06 48.36 -7.99
C ASP A 28 54.15 47.68 -9.41
N GLY A 29 53.26 47.71 -10.43
CA GLY A 29 51.92 48.31 -10.69
C GLY A 29 51.54 48.30 -12.21
N ALA A 30 50.22 48.36 -12.56
CA ALA A 30 49.63 48.62 -13.91
C ALA A 30 49.91 47.58 -15.07
N GLU A 31 49.18 47.45 -16.22
CA GLU A 31 47.81 47.81 -16.68
C GLU A 31 47.34 47.04 -17.96
N LYS A 32 46.02 47.10 -18.28
CA LYS A 32 45.32 47.06 -19.62
C LYS A 32 45.27 45.83 -20.60
N LYS A 33 44.04 45.29 -20.73
CA LYS A 33 43.18 45.00 -21.95
C LYS A 33 43.66 44.14 -23.16
N GLY A 34 42.83 43.15 -23.56
CA GLY A 34 42.85 42.47 -24.90
C GLY A 34 41.68 41.47 -25.13
N ARG A 35 41.28 41.13 -26.37
CA ARG A 35 40.02 40.38 -26.73
C ARG A 35 40.22 39.16 -27.69
N PHE A 36 39.54 38.05 -27.40
CA PHE A 36 38.83 37.09 -28.31
C PHE A 36 39.51 35.92 -29.13
N TRP A 37 38.74 34.82 -29.28
CA TRP A 37 38.69 33.68 -30.26
C TRP A 37 39.78 32.55 -30.35
N ASN A 38 39.55 31.45 -29.61
CA ASN A 38 39.26 30.06 -30.07
C ASN A 38 40.32 29.01 -30.59
N PHE A 39 40.04 27.73 -30.27
CA PHE A 39 40.47 26.41 -30.82
C PHE A 39 41.87 25.72 -30.60
N SER A 40 41.79 24.46 -30.11
CA SER A 40 42.54 23.24 -30.51
C SER A 40 43.90 22.79 -29.89
N ARG A 41 43.82 21.77 -29.01
CA ARG A 41 44.63 20.52 -28.90
C ARG A 41 46.15 20.47 -28.54
N TYR A 42 46.40 19.71 -27.46
CA TYR A 42 47.50 18.74 -27.17
C TYR A 42 48.89 19.17 -26.60
N SER A 43 49.35 18.33 -25.64
CA SER A 43 50.74 17.96 -25.28
C SER A 43 51.54 18.71 -24.18
N LEU A 44 51.45 18.17 -22.96
CA LEU A 44 52.51 17.88 -21.96
C LEU A 44 53.44 18.96 -21.31
N ARG A 45 53.44 18.89 -19.97
CA ARG A 45 54.53 19.12 -18.98
C ARG A 45 54.97 20.56 -18.60
N ARG A 46 54.58 20.91 -17.36
CA ARG A 46 55.38 21.56 -16.27
C ARG A 46 56.02 22.95 -16.58
N ARG A 47 55.88 23.98 -15.73
CA ARG A 47 55.61 24.03 -14.27
C ARG A 47 55.11 25.45 -13.88
N LEU A 48 54.47 25.57 -12.71
CA LEU A 48 54.28 26.81 -11.91
C LEU A 48 53.52 27.99 -12.57
N LEU A 49 52.19 28.10 -12.33
CA LEU A 49 51.44 29.34 -11.99
C LEU A 49 49.92 29.10 -11.92
N PRO A 50 49.33 28.99 -10.71
CA PRO A 50 47.86 29.10 -10.55
C PRO A 50 47.39 30.07 -9.44
N THR A 51 48.29 30.67 -8.66
CA THR A 51 47.93 31.50 -7.48
C THR A 51 47.36 32.87 -7.83
N LEU A 52 47.92 33.60 -8.81
CA LEU A 52 47.43 34.94 -9.17
C LEU A 52 46.05 34.91 -9.85
N ALA A 53 45.79 33.92 -10.71
CA ALA A 53 44.50 33.79 -11.40
C ALA A 53 43.34 33.55 -10.42
N PHE A 54 43.59 32.80 -9.35
CA PHE A 54 42.58 32.55 -8.31
C PHE A 54 42.26 33.82 -7.51
N LEU A 55 43.27 34.63 -7.17
CA LEU A 55 43.09 35.91 -6.46
C LEU A 55 42.37 36.97 -7.31
N LEU A 56 42.64 37.04 -8.61
CA LEU A 56 41.94 37.96 -9.52
C LEU A 56 40.47 37.55 -9.76
N LEU A 57 40.17 36.25 -9.82
CA LEU A 57 38.78 35.79 -9.76
C LEU A 57 38.13 36.12 -8.41
N LEU A 58 38.84 35.91 -7.29
CA LEU A 58 38.33 36.25 -5.96
C LEU A 58 37.97 37.73 -5.86
N ALA A 59 38.83 38.63 -6.34
CA ALA A 59 38.58 40.07 -6.34
C ALA A 59 37.36 40.47 -7.21
N LEU A 60 37.20 39.88 -8.40
CA LEU A 60 36.04 40.15 -9.26
C LEU A 60 34.73 39.54 -8.72
N VAL A 61 34.80 38.38 -8.08
CA VAL A 61 33.64 37.81 -7.37
C VAL A 61 33.30 38.66 -6.15
N LEU A 62 34.27 39.05 -5.33
CA LEU A 62 34.06 39.91 -4.16
C LEU A 62 33.52 41.29 -4.54
N TRP A 63 33.96 41.91 -5.64
CA TRP A 63 33.42 43.20 -6.10
C TRP A 63 31.96 43.09 -6.55
N ASN A 64 31.60 42.04 -7.31
CA ASN A 64 30.20 41.80 -7.70
C ASN A 64 29.34 41.40 -6.49
N VAL A 65 29.88 40.65 -5.52
CA VAL A 65 29.23 40.35 -4.24
C VAL A 65 29.03 41.64 -3.43
N PHE A 66 29.99 42.58 -3.39
CA PHE A 66 29.80 43.88 -2.76
C PHE A 66 28.70 44.73 -3.43
N GLN A 67 28.60 44.70 -4.77
CA GLN A 67 27.49 45.33 -5.49
C GLN A 67 26.14 44.68 -5.15
N PHE A 68 26.07 43.34 -5.07
CA PHE A 68 24.82 42.61 -4.76
C PHE A 68 24.41 42.67 -3.28
N LEU A 69 25.38 42.78 -2.35
CA LEU A 69 25.13 43.05 -0.93
C LEU A 69 24.72 44.51 -0.69
N GLY A 70 25.13 45.44 -1.56
CA GLY A 70 24.81 46.87 -1.49
C GLY A 70 23.31 47.19 -1.56
N SER A 71 22.46 46.28 -2.06
CA SER A 71 20.99 46.40 -2.04
C SER A 71 20.31 45.52 -0.99
N ALA A 72 21.07 44.85 -0.11
CA ALA A 72 20.54 43.95 0.93
C ALA A 72 20.87 44.40 2.36
N PHE A 73 21.76 45.39 2.53
CA PHE A 73 22.18 45.92 3.84
C PHE A 73 21.81 47.39 4.05
N SER A 74 20.50 47.66 4.17
CA SER A 74 19.98 48.84 4.87
C SER A 74 19.29 48.41 6.16
N ASN A 75 19.78 48.88 7.31
CA ASN A 75 19.35 48.60 8.70
C ASN A 75 20.13 47.52 9.48
N LEU A 76 21.40 47.79 9.78
CA LEU A 76 22.02 47.40 11.05
C LEU A 76 22.60 48.67 11.71
N PRO A 77 22.13 49.10 12.90
CA PRO A 77 22.72 50.22 13.61
C PRO A 77 23.99 49.80 14.36
N SER A 78 25.02 50.65 14.32
CA SER A 78 26.15 50.58 15.24
C SER A 78 25.75 51.09 16.62
N ASP A 79 26.33 50.52 17.69
CA ASP A 79 26.07 50.95 19.07
C ASP A 79 26.47 52.43 19.28
N GLY A 80 25.60 53.23 19.90
CA GLY A 80 25.71 54.69 19.85
C GLY A 80 24.48 55.50 20.26
N SER A 81 23.94 55.27 21.47
CA SER A 81 22.95 56.10 22.20
C SER A 81 21.46 56.06 21.78
N SER A 82 20.61 56.46 22.73
CA SER A 82 19.13 56.48 22.76
C SER A 82 18.42 55.12 22.95
N GLU A 83 17.28 55.13 23.66
CA GLU A 83 16.52 53.93 24.07
C GLU A 83 15.51 53.44 23.02
N GLU A 84 15.40 54.12 21.88
CA GLU A 84 14.40 53.83 20.85
C GLU A 84 14.90 52.84 19.77
N ASN A 85 14.78 51.52 20.01
CA ASN A 85 14.34 50.51 19.00
C ASN A 85 14.28 49.04 19.49
N ARG A 86 13.85 48.75 20.73
CA ARG A 86 13.37 47.39 21.04
C ARG A 86 12.01 47.14 20.37
N LYS A 87 12.02 46.63 19.14
CA LYS A 87 10.83 46.04 18.51
C LYS A 87 10.44 44.80 19.33
N GLY A 88 9.35 44.89 20.10
CA GLY A 88 8.81 43.76 20.87
C GLY A 88 8.38 42.60 19.96
N ALA A 89 8.38 41.38 20.50
CA ALA A 89 8.33 40.14 19.73
C ALA A 89 7.10 40.01 18.81
N CYS A 90 5.95 40.58 19.16
CA CYS A 90 4.75 40.49 18.32
C CYS A 90 4.64 41.57 17.22
N ASN A 91 5.61 42.46 17.09
CA ASN A 91 5.60 43.48 16.04
C ASN A 91 5.74 42.83 14.65
N GLY A 92 4.78 43.10 13.76
CA GLY A 92 4.70 42.51 12.40
C GLY A 92 3.95 41.18 12.31
N TYR A 93 3.65 40.52 13.43
CA TYR A 93 2.96 39.22 13.45
C TYR A 93 1.46 39.37 13.72
N ASN A 94 0.67 38.40 13.26
CA ASN A 94 -0.78 38.34 13.52
C ASN A 94 -1.07 37.98 14.99
N GLY A 95 -0.23 37.14 15.60
CA GLY A 95 -0.26 36.82 17.04
C GLY A 95 0.77 35.75 17.40
N ILE A 96 0.63 35.16 18.59
CA ILE A 96 1.43 33.99 19.01
C ILE A 96 0.66 32.71 18.72
N TYR A 97 1.35 31.73 18.14
CA TYR A 97 0.85 30.38 18.00
C TYR A 97 1.55 29.45 18.99
N HIS A 98 0.76 28.94 19.93
CA HIS A 98 1.20 28.05 20.99
C HIS A 98 1.15 26.59 20.53
N ILE A 99 2.34 25.98 20.49
CA ILE A 99 2.57 24.57 20.18
C ILE A 99 2.54 23.79 21.51
N GLU A 100 1.33 23.39 21.88
CA GLU A 100 1.00 22.72 23.15
C GLU A 100 1.36 21.22 23.17
N LYS A 101 1.31 20.56 22.01
CA LYS A 101 1.31 19.09 21.89
C LYS A 101 1.75 18.61 20.51
N GLY A 102 2.25 17.38 20.45
CA GLY A 102 2.39 16.59 19.23
C GLY A 102 1.36 15.47 19.18
N ASP A 103 1.77 14.28 18.73
CA ASP A 103 1.03 13.05 18.98
C ASP A 103 1.01 12.71 20.48
N ILE A 104 -0.04 12.00 20.91
CA ILE A 104 -0.17 11.48 22.28
C ILE A 104 0.74 10.27 22.48
N GLY A 105 0.86 9.39 21.47
CA GLY A 105 1.75 8.21 21.49
C GLY A 105 3.13 8.46 20.88
N GLY A 106 3.52 9.73 20.69
CA GLY A 106 4.75 10.10 20.00
C GLY A 106 5.95 10.18 20.94
N ALA A 107 6.98 9.37 20.69
CA ALA A 107 8.30 9.54 21.30
C ALA A 107 9.02 10.81 20.81
N ALA A 108 10.07 11.24 21.53
CA ALA A 108 10.89 12.44 21.29
C ALA A 108 11.14 12.78 19.81
N GLY A 109 11.75 11.87 19.04
CA GLY A 109 12.06 12.10 17.62
C GLY A 109 10.83 12.34 16.72
N THR A 110 9.65 11.89 17.15
CA THR A 110 8.38 12.17 16.46
C THR A 110 7.82 13.52 16.90
N VAL A 111 7.77 13.80 18.20
CA VAL A 111 7.17 15.03 18.76
C VAL A 111 8.04 16.27 18.46
N PHE A 112 9.29 16.28 18.91
CA PHE A 112 10.17 17.46 18.84
C PHE A 112 10.57 17.87 17.42
N PHE A 113 10.51 16.94 16.46
CA PHE A 113 10.80 17.24 15.05
C PHE A 113 9.53 17.22 14.21
N GLN A 114 8.91 16.06 13.94
CA GLN A 114 7.83 15.95 12.94
C GLN A 114 6.61 16.83 13.29
N PHE A 115 6.19 16.83 14.56
CA PHE A 115 5.03 17.60 15.00
C PHE A 115 5.33 19.08 15.26
N VAL A 116 6.50 19.42 15.81
CA VAL A 116 6.89 20.83 16.01
C VAL A 116 7.19 21.52 14.67
N ILE A 117 7.96 20.91 13.76
CA ILE A 117 8.26 21.47 12.43
C ILE A 117 6.98 21.71 11.63
N GLY A 118 6.07 20.72 11.57
CA GLY A 118 4.80 20.87 10.87
C GLY A 118 3.88 21.96 11.44
N GLN A 119 3.97 22.23 12.75
CA GLN A 119 3.24 23.29 13.43
C GLN A 119 3.91 24.66 13.24
N ILE A 120 5.25 24.75 13.23
CA ILE A 120 6.00 25.96 12.86
C ILE A 120 5.69 26.38 11.42
N MET A 121 5.64 25.44 10.47
CA MET A 121 5.29 25.73 9.07
C MET A 121 3.88 26.33 8.93
N TRP A 122 2.91 25.90 9.74
CA TRP A 122 1.58 26.52 9.76
C TRP A 122 1.65 27.94 10.35
N ALA A 123 2.50 28.18 11.36
CA ALA A 123 2.73 29.51 11.89
C ALA A 123 3.30 30.46 10.82
N GLU A 124 4.24 29.98 10.00
CA GLU A 124 4.75 30.72 8.83
C GLU A 124 3.65 30.96 7.77
N GLU A 125 2.86 29.93 7.41
CA GLU A 125 1.77 30.01 6.41
C GLU A 125 0.75 31.12 6.73
N TYR A 126 0.54 31.44 8.02
CA TYR A 126 -0.44 32.43 8.48
C TYR A 126 0.14 33.62 9.26
N ASN A 127 1.47 33.85 9.20
CA ASN A 127 2.19 34.94 9.87
C ASN A 127 1.94 35.03 11.40
N PHE A 128 2.03 33.90 12.10
CA PHE A 128 2.10 33.82 13.56
C PHE A 128 3.52 33.54 14.03
N LYS A 129 3.91 34.10 15.17
CA LYS A 129 5.19 33.78 15.81
C LYS A 129 5.00 32.50 16.65
N PRO A 130 5.78 31.42 16.42
CA PRO A 130 5.63 30.18 17.14
C PRO A 130 6.22 30.29 18.56
N TRP A 131 5.57 29.60 19.51
CA TRP A 131 6.05 29.40 20.87
C TRP A 131 5.74 27.95 21.28
N VAL A 132 6.75 27.22 21.78
CA VAL A 132 6.61 25.81 22.16
C VAL A 132 6.58 25.70 23.68
N HIS A 133 5.43 25.26 24.22
CA HIS A 133 5.25 24.93 25.64
C HIS A 133 4.51 23.60 25.72
N LEU A 134 5.23 22.51 25.47
CA LEU A 134 4.64 21.18 25.45
C LEU A 134 4.21 20.76 26.87
N ASN A 135 2.97 20.28 26.99
CA ASN A 135 2.37 19.82 28.26
C ASN A 135 2.15 18.30 28.29
N ASN A 136 1.48 17.83 29.35
CA ASN A 136 1.26 16.40 29.62
C ASN A 136 0.38 15.65 28.59
N VAL A 137 -0.20 16.32 27.59
CA VAL A 137 -0.97 15.65 26.52
C VAL A 137 -0.05 14.76 25.67
N SER A 138 1.18 15.19 25.38
CA SER A 138 2.22 14.33 24.79
C SER A 138 2.99 13.60 25.90
N HIS A 139 2.27 12.83 26.72
CA HIS A 139 2.78 12.18 27.95
C HIS A 139 4.11 11.44 27.77
N VAL A 140 4.34 10.75 26.64
CA VAL A 140 5.57 10.00 26.33
C VAL A 140 6.86 10.86 26.36
N VAL A 141 6.76 12.19 26.20
CA VAL A 141 7.90 13.11 26.37
C VAL A 141 7.81 13.96 27.63
N TYR A 142 6.69 13.92 28.37
CA TYR A 142 6.45 14.73 29.56
C TYR A 142 6.73 13.92 30.84
N ASP A 143 7.90 14.12 31.42
CA ASP A 143 8.20 13.66 32.78
C ASP A 143 7.54 14.59 33.83
N PRO A 144 6.64 14.07 34.70
CA PRO A 144 5.94 14.90 35.69
C PRO A 144 6.83 15.36 36.85
N LEU A 145 7.94 14.67 37.13
CA LEU A 145 8.85 15.03 38.22
C LEU A 145 9.81 16.15 37.82
N VAL A 146 10.17 16.21 36.54
CA VAL A 146 11.06 17.25 35.99
C VAL A 146 10.24 18.46 35.53
N HIS A 147 9.33 18.27 34.58
CA HIS A 147 8.64 19.40 33.93
C HIS A 147 7.44 19.93 34.75
N GLY A 148 6.92 19.14 35.70
CA GLY A 148 5.69 19.48 36.44
C GLY A 148 5.88 20.22 37.77
N ASN A 149 7.12 20.33 38.28
CA ASN A 149 7.40 20.94 39.59
C ASN A 149 7.81 22.43 39.50
N SER A 150 8.00 22.98 38.30
CA SER A 150 8.25 24.41 38.09
C SER A 150 6.98 25.25 38.28
N PRO A 151 7.07 26.50 38.80
CA PRO A 151 5.92 27.28 39.31
C PRO A 151 4.92 27.82 38.25
N GLY A 152 4.96 27.30 37.03
CA GLY A 152 4.09 27.67 35.93
C GLY A 152 4.40 29.01 35.27
N VAL A 153 3.82 29.21 34.09
CA VAL A 153 3.92 30.43 33.28
C VAL A 153 2.56 31.11 33.24
N ASN A 154 2.52 32.40 33.63
CA ASN A 154 1.34 33.26 33.49
C ASN A 154 1.56 34.27 32.36
N VAL A 155 0.58 34.43 31.47
CA VAL A 155 0.64 35.43 30.39
C VAL A 155 -0.74 36.00 30.08
N THR A 156 -0.81 37.32 29.85
CA THR A 156 -2.03 38.01 29.43
C THR A 156 -1.99 38.25 27.93
N MET A 157 -2.96 37.69 27.20
CA MET A 157 -3.09 37.84 25.74
C MET A 157 -4.57 37.83 25.32
N MET A 158 -4.87 38.18 24.08
CA MET A 158 -6.25 38.17 23.59
C MET A 158 -6.74 36.75 23.27
N LYS A 159 -7.97 36.45 23.65
CA LYS A 159 -8.67 35.19 23.39
C LYS A 159 -9.94 35.44 22.59
N GLY A 160 -10.18 34.64 21.56
CA GLY A 160 -11.39 34.71 20.73
C GLY A 160 -11.27 33.95 19.40
N GLN A 161 -10.09 33.90 18.81
CA GLN A 161 -9.83 33.16 17.56
C GLN A 161 -9.50 31.68 17.79
N LYS A 162 -9.81 30.85 16.78
CA LYS A 162 -9.46 29.42 16.69
C LYS A 162 -8.96 29.07 15.29
N VAL A 163 -8.15 28.04 15.14
CA VAL A 163 -7.72 27.54 13.82
C VAL A 163 -8.92 26.93 13.08
N SER A 164 -9.08 27.26 11.79
CA SER A 164 -10.17 26.70 10.96
C SER A 164 -9.85 25.31 10.40
N TYR A 165 -10.90 24.60 9.99
CA TYR A 165 -10.85 23.27 9.40
C TYR A 165 -11.06 23.36 7.87
N ILE A 166 -10.02 23.10 7.06
CA ILE A 166 -10.15 23.03 5.60
C ILE A 166 -10.36 21.57 5.19
N GLN A 167 -11.55 21.24 4.70
CA GLN A 167 -11.84 19.91 4.11
C GLN A 167 -11.25 19.83 2.70
N ARG A 168 -10.54 18.74 2.39
CA ARG A 168 -10.04 18.49 1.02
C ARG A 168 -11.19 18.03 0.08
N PRO A 169 -11.20 18.43 -1.21
CA PRO A 169 -12.23 18.00 -2.17
C PRO A 169 -12.37 16.48 -2.25
N LYS A 170 -13.61 15.98 -2.24
CA LYS A 170 -13.96 14.54 -2.23
C LYS A 170 -13.40 13.75 -1.02
N GLY A 171 -12.77 14.40 -0.04
CA GLY A 171 -12.23 13.79 1.17
C GLY A 171 -13.32 13.40 2.18
N HIS A 172 -13.04 12.38 2.98
CA HIS A 172 -13.89 11.96 4.08
C HIS A 172 -13.87 13.02 5.21
N ARG A 173 -14.87 13.00 6.10
CA ARG A 173 -15.05 13.90 7.25
C ARG A 173 -14.00 13.77 8.38
N ARG A 174 -12.79 13.33 8.06
CA ARG A 174 -11.60 13.30 8.92
C ARG A 174 -10.35 13.84 8.18
N ASP A 175 -10.49 14.20 6.91
CA ASP A 175 -9.40 14.52 5.99
C ASP A 175 -9.18 16.04 5.94
N TYR A 176 -9.23 16.68 7.12
CA TYR A 176 -9.09 18.12 7.30
C TYR A 176 -7.61 18.49 7.42
N LYS A 177 -7.19 19.60 6.81
CA LYS A 177 -5.96 20.31 7.21
C LYS A 177 -6.33 21.55 8.04
N PRO A 178 -5.45 22.05 8.93
CA PRO A 178 -5.63 23.38 9.51
C PRO A 178 -5.60 24.46 8.42
N GLY A 179 -6.47 25.47 8.58
CA GLY A 179 -6.54 26.67 7.75
C GLY A 179 -6.17 27.94 8.54
N PRO A 180 -6.56 29.13 8.06
CA PRO A 180 -6.35 30.38 8.79
C PRO A 180 -7.14 30.40 10.12
N PRO A 181 -6.77 31.25 11.09
CA PRO A 181 -7.61 31.54 12.25
C PRO A 181 -8.96 32.16 11.86
N ILE A 182 -9.99 31.88 12.65
CA ILE A 182 -11.36 32.38 12.51
C ILE A 182 -11.90 32.92 13.84
N GLY A 183 -12.69 33.99 13.76
CA GLY A 183 -13.26 34.77 14.88
C GLY A 183 -13.18 36.27 14.56
N ASP A 184 -14.22 37.06 14.88
CA ASP A 184 -14.22 38.52 14.65
C ASP A 184 -13.18 39.16 15.59
N ALA A 185 -12.54 40.25 15.14
CA ALA A 185 -11.70 41.07 16.00
C ALA A 185 -12.47 41.62 17.21
N LYS A 186 -13.80 41.78 17.10
CA LYS A 186 -14.70 42.16 18.21
C LYS A 186 -14.88 41.07 19.29
N ASP A 187 -14.62 39.80 18.94
CA ASP A 187 -14.71 38.68 19.89
C ASP A 187 -13.43 38.52 20.72
N LEU A 188 -12.32 39.16 20.31
CA LEU A 188 -11.07 39.16 21.04
C LEU A 188 -11.20 39.92 22.36
N LYS A 189 -10.94 39.23 23.48
CA LYS A 189 -10.98 39.79 24.84
C LYS A 189 -9.69 39.45 25.58
N PRO A 190 -9.15 40.34 26.43
CA PRO A 190 -8.00 40.02 27.27
C PRO A 190 -8.28 38.80 28.15
N HIS A 191 -7.34 37.88 28.20
CA HIS A 191 -7.42 36.67 29.00
C HIS A 191 -6.07 36.37 29.64
N GLN A 192 -6.09 36.08 30.94
CA GLN A 192 -4.94 35.55 31.64
C GLN A 192 -4.90 34.04 31.41
N TYR A 193 -3.86 33.58 30.72
CA TYR A 193 -3.56 32.17 30.54
C TYR A 193 -2.58 31.73 31.64
N HIS A 194 -2.80 30.54 32.18
CA HIS A 194 -1.86 29.82 33.03
C HIS A 194 -1.42 28.55 32.29
N PHE A 195 -0.13 28.24 32.34
CA PHE A 195 0.45 27.02 31.81
C PHE A 195 1.30 26.36 32.88
N ASP A 196 1.06 25.08 33.14
CA ASP A 196 1.80 24.33 34.15
C ASP A 196 3.27 24.16 33.74
N GLY A 197 4.18 24.19 34.72
CA GLY A 197 5.61 23.97 34.51
C GLY A 197 6.34 25.05 33.70
N ASP A 198 7.56 24.71 33.28
CA ASP A 198 8.39 25.46 32.32
C ASP A 198 8.32 24.88 30.90
N GLY A 199 7.64 23.74 30.73
CA GLY A 199 7.41 23.08 29.45
C GLY A 199 8.58 22.19 28.99
N VAL A 200 8.24 21.04 28.39
CA VAL A 200 9.22 20.01 27.98
C VAL A 200 10.33 20.58 27.08
N TRP A 201 10.02 21.54 26.21
CA TRP A 201 10.95 22.08 25.21
C TRP A 201 12.22 22.70 25.81
N ASN A 202 12.05 23.53 26.85
CA ASN A 202 13.12 24.35 27.44
C ASN A 202 14.18 23.53 28.21
N ASN A 203 13.95 22.22 28.37
CA ASN A 203 14.89 21.29 28.99
C ASN A 203 15.94 20.75 28.01
N TYR A 204 15.72 20.83 26.69
CA TYR A 204 16.63 20.28 25.67
C TYR A 204 16.96 21.25 24.52
N PHE A 205 16.14 22.29 24.31
CA PHE A 205 16.25 23.24 23.21
C PHE A 205 16.18 24.71 23.68
N GLU A 206 16.77 25.61 22.90
CA GLU A 206 16.57 27.06 23.03
C GLU A 206 15.16 27.44 22.51
N PRO A 207 14.60 28.60 22.93
CA PRO A 207 13.30 29.07 22.43
C PRO A 207 13.28 29.23 20.91
N VAL A 208 12.20 28.74 20.26
CA VAL A 208 12.02 28.84 18.80
C VAL A 208 11.76 30.28 18.30
N SER A 209 11.57 31.24 19.21
CA SER A 209 11.46 32.66 18.91
C SER A 209 11.85 33.53 20.10
N ASP A 210 12.01 34.81 19.84
CA ASP A 210 12.18 35.92 20.77
C ASP A 210 10.96 36.23 21.66
N PHE A 211 9.85 35.48 21.53
CA PHE A 211 8.70 35.66 22.40
C PHE A 211 8.96 35.15 23.82
N ALA A 212 8.93 36.07 24.78
CA ALA A 212 8.90 35.77 26.20
C ALA A 212 7.49 36.01 26.78
N PRO A 213 6.98 35.12 27.65
CA PRO A 213 5.76 35.38 28.43
C PRO A 213 5.87 36.71 29.20
N GLY A 214 4.94 37.63 28.92
CA GLY A 214 4.95 38.99 29.47
C GLY A 214 5.49 40.10 28.54
N ASP A 215 5.83 39.80 27.28
CA ASP A 215 6.12 40.83 26.27
C ASP A 215 4.87 41.69 25.98
N LYS A 216 4.94 42.99 26.32
CA LYS A 216 3.85 43.95 26.17
C LYS A 216 3.38 44.19 24.73
N SER A 217 4.23 43.91 23.73
CA SER A 217 3.81 43.94 22.32
C SER A 217 2.79 42.84 21.97
N CYS A 218 2.73 41.79 22.78
CA CYS A 218 1.86 40.63 22.58
C CYS A 218 0.54 40.68 23.37
N GLU A 219 0.41 41.53 24.38
CA GLU A 219 -0.82 41.61 25.23
C GLU A 219 -2.09 41.83 24.39
N ASN A 220 -2.02 42.71 23.38
CA ASN A 220 -3.12 43.05 22.48
C ASN A 220 -3.26 42.12 21.26
N LYS A 221 -2.58 40.97 21.25
CA LYS A 221 -2.56 40.01 20.14
C LYS A 221 -3.24 38.68 20.52
N PRO A 222 -3.83 37.95 19.55
CA PRO A 222 -4.41 36.63 19.82
C PRO A 222 -3.34 35.60 20.19
N LEU A 223 -3.63 34.77 21.18
CA LEU A 223 -2.93 33.52 21.47
C LEU A 223 -3.75 32.35 20.94
N VAL A 224 -3.22 31.68 19.91
CA VAL A 224 -3.93 30.60 19.18
C VAL A 224 -3.26 29.25 19.47
N THR A 225 -4.07 28.19 19.60
CA THR A 225 -3.62 26.79 19.79
C THR A 225 -4.49 25.88 18.94
N MET A 226 -3.92 24.82 18.36
CA MET A 226 -4.69 23.80 17.64
C MET A 226 -5.29 22.76 18.61
N ASP A 227 -6.45 22.21 18.29
CA ASP A 227 -6.94 20.99 18.93
C ASP A 227 -6.20 19.74 18.40
N LEU A 228 -6.42 18.59 19.04
CA LEU A 228 -5.71 17.35 18.71
C LEU A 228 -6.01 16.86 17.27
N TYR A 229 -7.20 17.07 16.70
CA TYR A 229 -7.52 16.60 15.36
C TYR A 229 -6.81 17.43 14.28
N LEU A 230 -6.66 18.73 14.51
CA LEU A 230 -5.88 19.61 13.64
C LEU A 230 -4.38 19.32 13.70
N VAL A 231 -3.85 18.80 14.80
CA VAL A 231 -2.46 18.30 14.90
C VAL A 231 -2.34 16.90 14.27
N THR A 232 -3.17 15.96 14.72
CA THR A 232 -3.19 14.54 14.38
C THR A 232 -4.62 14.10 14.01
N PRO A 233 -4.97 13.92 12.72
CA PRO A 233 -4.10 13.79 11.56
C PRO A 233 -3.84 15.08 10.76
N GLY A 234 -4.34 16.24 11.19
CA GLY A 234 -4.42 17.43 10.34
C GLY A 234 -3.08 17.96 9.79
N VAL A 235 -2.19 18.43 10.66
CA VAL A 235 -0.81 18.83 10.30
C VAL A 235 -0.06 17.63 9.76
N HIS A 236 0.07 16.58 10.57
CA HIS A 236 0.97 15.47 10.29
C HIS A 236 0.63 14.71 8.99
N GLY A 237 -0.64 14.40 8.79
CA GLY A 237 -1.13 13.64 7.64
C GLY A 237 -1.53 14.51 6.45
N PHE A 238 -2.39 15.51 6.65
CA PHE A 238 -3.12 16.19 5.57
C PHE A 238 -2.61 17.59 5.21
N SER A 239 -1.64 18.16 5.93
CA SER A 239 -0.93 19.39 5.53
C SER A 239 0.37 19.08 4.76
N GLY A 240 1.05 20.13 4.30
CA GLY A 240 2.37 20.06 3.66
C GLY A 240 3.54 19.73 4.59
N ALA A 241 3.29 19.46 5.88
CA ALA A 241 4.33 19.09 6.84
C ALA A 241 5.14 17.86 6.38
N PRO A 242 6.49 17.84 6.56
CA PRO A 242 7.34 16.70 6.28
C PRO A 242 6.87 15.41 6.95
N LYS A 243 6.81 14.31 6.19
CA LYS A 243 6.56 12.95 6.69
C LYS A 243 7.86 12.14 6.64
N ALA A 244 8.07 11.32 7.67
CA ALA A 244 9.26 10.46 7.77
C ALA A 244 9.14 9.15 6.97
N TRP A 245 7.92 8.76 6.56
CA TRP A 245 7.65 7.62 5.68
C TRP A 245 6.26 7.74 5.05
N ARG A 246 5.94 6.85 4.11
CA ARG A 246 4.59 6.71 3.54
C ARG A 246 3.67 6.03 4.57
N TYR A 247 2.72 6.76 5.14
CA TYR A 247 1.74 6.20 6.07
C TYR A 247 0.60 5.52 5.31
N GLU A 248 0.33 4.24 5.60
CA GLU A 248 -0.69 3.41 4.91
C GLU A 248 -2.12 4.00 4.94
N TYR A 249 -2.43 4.86 5.91
CA TYR A 249 -3.74 5.49 6.04
C TYR A 249 -3.92 6.74 5.18
N LEU A 250 -2.84 7.26 4.58
CA LEU A 250 -2.88 8.46 3.73
C LEU A 250 -3.20 8.09 2.26
N PRO A 251 -3.99 8.93 1.56
CA PRO A 251 -4.35 8.68 0.17
C PRO A 251 -3.17 8.86 -0.80
N ASP A 252 -3.28 8.18 -1.93
CA ASP A 252 -2.22 8.03 -2.96
C ASP A 252 -1.67 9.35 -3.50
N TYR A 253 -2.48 10.42 -3.52
CA TYR A 253 -2.03 11.76 -3.96
C TYR A 253 -1.08 12.44 -2.95
N ILE A 254 -0.99 11.94 -1.71
CA ILE A 254 -0.03 12.39 -0.68
C ILE A 254 1.19 11.45 -0.65
N THR A 255 0.95 10.13 -0.64
CA THR A 255 2.03 9.12 -0.56
C THR A 255 2.78 8.95 -1.88
N LYS A 256 2.17 9.29 -3.01
CA LYS A 256 2.70 9.22 -4.39
C LYS A 256 3.51 7.93 -4.64
N PRO A 257 2.89 6.73 -4.59
CA PRO A 257 3.61 5.46 -4.64
C PRO A 257 4.38 5.22 -5.96
N HIS A 258 3.98 5.89 -7.05
CA HIS A 258 4.60 5.88 -8.38
C HIS A 258 5.92 6.68 -8.49
N ILE A 259 6.50 7.08 -7.36
CA ILE A 259 7.80 7.77 -7.24
C ILE A 259 8.72 6.89 -6.36
N PRO A 260 10.04 6.78 -6.63
CA PRO A 260 10.98 6.15 -5.71
C PRO A 260 10.85 6.71 -4.27
N LEU A 261 11.07 5.89 -3.25
CA LEU A 261 10.85 6.34 -1.86
C LEU A 261 11.84 7.46 -1.48
N ASN A 262 13.11 7.35 -1.85
CA ASN A 262 14.10 8.41 -1.65
C ASN A 262 13.73 9.73 -2.36
N ASP A 263 13.25 9.67 -3.61
CA ASP A 263 12.84 10.84 -4.39
C ASP A 263 11.58 11.51 -3.81
N TRP A 264 10.66 10.73 -3.22
CA TRP A 264 9.50 11.25 -2.50
C TRP A 264 9.86 11.87 -1.14
N LEU A 265 10.87 11.34 -0.45
CA LEU A 265 11.40 11.91 0.79
C LEU A 265 12.21 13.19 0.56
N ALA A 266 12.82 13.36 -0.62
CA ALA A 266 13.69 14.49 -0.96
C ALA A 266 13.11 15.89 -0.60
N PRO A 267 11.95 16.34 -1.16
CA PRO A 267 11.41 17.66 -0.84
C PRO A 267 11.01 17.80 0.64
N GLN A 268 10.64 16.70 1.30
CA GLN A 268 10.22 16.69 2.70
C GLN A 268 11.41 16.86 3.64
N ARG A 269 12.54 16.18 3.35
CA ARG A 269 13.81 16.32 4.07
C ARG A 269 14.41 17.73 3.90
N HIS A 270 14.40 18.28 2.69
CA HIS A 270 14.84 19.66 2.44
C HIS A 270 13.97 20.69 3.19
N THR A 271 12.64 20.57 3.09
CA THR A 271 11.72 21.46 3.83
C THR A 271 11.92 21.37 5.35
N ALA A 272 12.13 20.16 5.89
CA ALA A 272 12.43 19.97 7.31
C ALA A 272 13.77 20.59 7.71
N HIS A 273 14.82 20.44 6.90
CA HIS A 273 16.13 21.05 7.12
C HIS A 273 16.04 22.58 7.20
N ASP A 274 15.34 23.22 6.26
CA ASP A 274 15.21 24.68 6.23
C ASP A 274 14.41 25.24 7.41
N VAL A 275 13.43 24.52 7.95
CA VAL A 275 12.74 24.90 9.19
C VAL A 275 13.64 24.66 10.40
N LEU A 276 14.24 23.48 10.53
CA LEU A 276 15.11 23.10 11.66
C LEU A 276 16.26 24.10 11.83
N LYS A 277 16.97 24.41 10.74
CA LYS A 277 18.09 25.35 10.68
C LYS A 277 17.73 26.77 11.14
N ARG A 278 16.48 27.20 10.94
CA ARG A 278 15.96 28.52 11.35
C ARG A 278 15.44 28.53 12.79
N TYR A 279 14.78 27.47 13.24
CA TYR A 279 13.96 27.50 14.46
C TYR A 279 14.41 26.57 15.59
N ILE A 280 15.23 25.55 15.35
CA ILE A 280 15.57 24.53 16.35
C ILE A 280 17.06 24.60 16.69
N ARG A 281 17.35 24.81 17.97
CA ARG A 281 18.71 24.85 18.54
C ARG A 281 18.75 24.01 19.80
N PHE A 282 19.65 23.04 19.85
CA PHE A 282 19.84 22.17 21.02
C PHE A 282 20.62 22.91 22.11
N LEU A 283 20.32 22.66 23.38
CA LEU A 283 21.09 23.24 24.48
C LEU A 283 22.54 22.70 24.52
N PRO A 284 23.50 23.48 25.06
CA PRO A 284 24.93 23.11 25.03
C PRO A 284 25.26 21.72 25.58
N HIS A 285 24.60 21.28 26.67
CA HIS A 285 24.86 19.98 27.28
C HIS A 285 24.58 18.81 26.31
N ILE A 286 23.50 18.89 25.53
CA ILE A 286 23.16 17.92 24.47
C ILE A 286 24.21 17.95 23.35
N GLN A 287 24.62 19.14 22.90
CA GLN A 287 25.62 19.31 21.84
C GLN A 287 26.99 18.73 22.23
N GLU A 288 27.44 19.02 23.46
CA GLU A 288 28.69 18.49 24.01
C GLU A 288 28.64 16.98 24.21
N ALA A 289 27.55 16.45 24.77
CA ALA A 289 27.39 15.00 24.93
C ALA A 289 27.44 14.28 23.57
N ALA A 290 26.80 14.85 22.55
CA ALA A 290 26.85 14.35 21.18
C ALA A 290 28.23 14.50 20.51
N GLU A 291 29.13 15.36 21.01
CA GLU A 291 30.55 15.36 20.60
C GLU A 291 31.34 14.31 21.37
N ARG A 292 31.12 14.17 22.68
CA ARG A 292 31.79 13.17 23.52
C ARG A 292 31.58 11.74 23.01
N VAL A 293 30.38 11.38 22.56
CA VAL A 293 30.07 10.01 22.07
C VAL A 293 30.46 9.75 20.61
N ASN A 294 30.59 10.77 19.77
CA ASN A 294 31.00 10.60 18.37
C ASN A 294 31.94 11.72 17.84
N PRO A 295 33.15 11.86 18.39
CA PRO A 295 34.00 13.02 18.13
C PRO A 295 34.74 12.97 16.80
N TYR A 296 35.06 14.14 16.25
CA TYR A 296 35.96 14.35 15.10
C TYR A 296 35.52 13.75 13.75
N CYS A 297 34.22 13.52 13.51
CA CYS A 297 33.75 12.99 12.23
C CYS A 297 33.94 13.99 11.06
N SER A 298 34.53 13.54 9.96
CA SER A 298 34.78 14.34 8.76
C SER A 298 35.14 13.45 7.56
N ILE A 299 35.17 13.95 6.32
CA ILE A 299 35.59 13.15 5.14
C ILE A 299 36.96 12.47 5.33
N LYS A 300 37.93 13.12 6.02
CA LYS A 300 39.24 12.53 6.33
C LYS A 300 39.19 11.48 7.45
N ASN A 301 38.29 11.66 8.41
CA ASN A 301 38.08 10.79 9.56
C ASN A 301 36.63 10.27 9.55
N SER A 302 36.30 9.52 8.50
CA SER A 302 34.91 9.29 8.08
C SER A 302 34.14 8.36 9.01
N CYS A 303 32.92 8.79 9.35
CA CYS A 303 32.00 8.09 10.23
C CYS A 303 30.78 7.55 9.47
N LEU A 304 30.43 6.29 9.73
CA LEU A 304 29.19 5.64 9.32
C LEU A 304 28.22 5.58 10.51
N GLY A 305 27.05 6.21 10.39
CA GLY A 305 25.95 5.99 11.33
C GLY A 305 25.30 4.64 11.10
N LEU A 306 25.04 3.88 12.16
CA LEU A 306 24.18 2.71 12.14
C LEU A 306 23.05 2.96 13.13
N HIS A 307 21.81 2.94 12.67
CA HIS A 307 20.64 3.00 13.54
C HIS A 307 19.82 1.72 13.39
N ILE A 308 19.88 0.86 14.41
CA ILE A 308 19.22 -0.44 14.46
C ILE A 308 18.15 -0.39 15.56
N ARG A 309 16.87 -0.51 15.17
CA ARG A 309 15.72 -0.33 16.07
C ARG A 309 14.84 -1.58 16.09
N HIS A 310 14.73 -2.22 17.25
CA HIS A 310 14.03 -3.49 17.43
C HIS A 310 12.85 -3.45 18.42
N SER A 311 12.77 -2.47 19.34
CA SER A 311 11.88 -2.56 20.51
C SER A 311 10.39 -2.33 20.24
N ASP A 312 10.02 -1.37 19.37
CA ASP A 312 8.67 -0.79 19.36
C ASP A 312 8.11 -0.53 17.93
N LYS A 313 8.63 -1.24 16.92
CA LYS A 313 8.46 -0.84 15.51
C LYS A 313 7.05 -1.08 14.94
N ALA A 314 6.18 -0.09 15.11
CA ALA A 314 4.77 -0.11 14.69
C ALA A 314 4.51 0.40 13.25
N ALA A 315 3.25 0.27 12.80
CA ALA A 315 2.70 0.81 11.55
C ALA A 315 3.35 0.28 10.25
N GLY A 316 3.22 -1.03 9.98
CA GLY A 316 3.60 -1.69 8.71
C GLY A 316 5.10 -1.89 8.48
N ARG A 317 5.94 -1.08 9.14
CA ARG A 317 7.40 -1.08 9.05
C ARG A 317 8.03 -2.39 9.51
N ARG A 318 9.11 -2.81 8.83
CA ARG A 318 9.82 -4.08 9.03
C ARG A 318 10.90 -3.93 10.10
N VAL A 319 10.96 -4.82 11.10
CA VAL A 319 12.17 -4.96 11.92
C VAL A 319 13.27 -5.54 11.03
N ILE A 320 14.41 -4.85 10.97
CA ILE A 320 15.56 -5.21 10.12
C ILE A 320 16.54 -5.97 11.01
N GLU A 321 17.00 -7.13 10.56
CA GLU A 321 17.89 -7.99 11.36
C GLU A 321 19.30 -7.41 11.43
N THR A 322 19.96 -7.56 12.59
CA THR A 322 21.29 -6.98 12.87
C THR A 322 22.36 -7.44 11.88
N ASN A 323 22.19 -8.62 11.28
CA ASN A 323 23.09 -9.16 10.26
C ASN A 323 22.93 -8.49 8.87
N GLU A 324 21.79 -7.87 8.55
CA GLU A 324 21.57 -7.19 7.26
C GLU A 324 22.42 -5.92 7.13
N PHE A 325 22.75 -5.27 8.25
CA PHE A 325 23.63 -4.12 8.32
C PHE A 325 25.11 -4.47 8.08
N PHE A 326 25.55 -5.67 8.49
CA PHE A 326 26.97 -6.03 8.54
C PHE A 326 27.68 -5.99 7.16
N PRO A 327 27.10 -6.51 6.06
CA PRO A 327 27.72 -6.39 4.73
C PRO A 327 27.97 -4.94 4.27
N TYR A 328 27.10 -3.98 4.61
CA TYR A 328 27.33 -2.56 4.29
C TYR A 328 28.47 -1.96 5.12
N VAL A 329 28.64 -2.42 6.36
CA VAL A 329 29.79 -2.04 7.21
C VAL A 329 31.11 -2.58 6.63
N GLN A 330 31.10 -3.78 6.06
CA GLN A 330 32.28 -4.34 5.39
C GLN A 330 32.68 -3.49 4.18
N GLU A 331 31.73 -3.15 3.30
CA GLU A 331 31.99 -2.31 2.11
C GLU A 331 32.41 -0.88 2.47
N PHE A 332 31.82 -0.26 3.51
CA PHE A 332 32.27 1.04 4.01
C PHE A 332 33.74 1.02 4.47
N LEU A 333 34.15 -0.01 5.22
CA LEU A 333 35.53 -0.15 5.68
C LEU A 333 36.49 -0.51 4.52
N ALA A 334 36.06 -1.33 3.56
CA ALA A 334 36.82 -1.65 2.36
C ALA A 334 37.07 -0.43 1.46
N ALA A 335 36.05 0.43 1.31
CA ALA A 335 36.15 1.72 0.62
C ALA A 335 36.99 2.78 1.38
N GLY A 336 37.52 2.45 2.57
CA GLY A 336 38.46 3.27 3.33
C GLY A 336 37.86 4.02 4.54
N GLY A 337 36.62 3.71 4.93
CA GLY A 337 35.95 4.27 6.11
C GLY A 337 36.73 4.11 7.43
N LYS A 338 36.53 5.02 8.39
CA LYS A 338 37.35 5.06 9.63
C LYS A 338 36.61 4.63 10.89
N TRP A 339 35.38 5.08 11.10
CA TRP A 339 34.61 4.88 12.34
C TRP A 339 33.15 4.54 12.05
N ILE A 340 32.53 3.91 13.03
CA ILE A 340 31.12 3.50 13.01
C ILE A 340 30.50 4.03 14.29
N TYR A 341 29.36 4.72 14.21
CA TYR A 341 28.56 5.09 15.39
C TYR A 341 27.28 4.26 15.43
N LEU A 342 27.11 3.46 16.49
CA LEU A 342 25.95 2.61 16.71
C LEU A 342 24.95 3.30 17.63
N ALA A 343 23.81 3.67 17.07
CA ALA A 343 22.59 4.04 17.78
C ALA A 343 21.65 2.82 17.82
N THR A 344 21.17 2.44 19.01
CA THR A 344 20.22 1.33 19.15
C THR A 344 19.44 1.35 20.46
N ASP A 345 18.15 1.10 20.33
CA ASP A 345 17.17 0.94 21.40
C ASP A 345 17.24 -0.42 22.11
N SER A 346 18.10 -1.33 21.65
CA SER A 346 18.04 -2.76 21.97
C SER A 346 19.32 -3.31 22.56
N HIS A 347 19.22 -3.98 23.71
CA HIS A 347 20.33 -4.71 24.32
C HIS A 347 20.79 -5.89 23.43
N GLN A 348 19.83 -6.60 22.81
CA GLN A 348 20.11 -7.77 21.97
C GLN A 348 20.92 -7.41 20.71
N VAL A 349 20.73 -6.21 20.16
CA VAL A 349 21.56 -5.69 19.06
C VAL A 349 23.01 -5.52 19.50
N VAL A 350 23.23 -4.94 20.68
CA VAL A 350 24.58 -4.72 21.24
C VAL A 350 25.26 -6.06 21.54
N GLU A 351 24.55 -7.02 22.14
CA GLU A 351 25.06 -8.38 22.35
C GLU A 351 25.40 -9.10 21.04
N HIS A 352 24.51 -9.04 20.04
CA HIS A 352 24.74 -9.65 18.73
C HIS A 352 26.00 -9.07 18.08
N ILE A 353 26.18 -7.74 18.11
CA ILE A 353 27.37 -7.10 17.56
C ILE A 353 28.61 -7.54 18.36
N LYS A 354 28.62 -7.38 19.70
CA LYS A 354 29.75 -7.76 20.57
C LYS A 354 30.15 -9.25 20.43
N THR A 355 29.23 -10.15 20.09
CA THR A 355 29.48 -11.62 20.01
C THR A 355 29.64 -12.19 18.59
N LYS A 356 29.12 -11.53 17.54
CA LYS A 356 29.12 -12.06 16.17
C LYS A 356 30.01 -11.28 15.20
N TRP A 357 30.28 -9.99 15.46
CA TRP A 357 31.03 -9.17 14.51
C TRP A 357 32.55 -9.28 14.74
N PRO A 358 33.38 -9.23 13.69
CA PRO A 358 34.84 -9.38 13.82
C PRO A 358 35.49 -8.31 14.71
N GLN A 359 36.51 -8.71 15.48
CA GLN A 359 37.22 -7.84 16.44
C GLN A 359 37.89 -6.60 15.79
N ASN A 360 38.26 -6.67 14.51
CA ASN A 360 38.77 -5.51 13.75
C ASN A 360 37.67 -4.50 13.37
N VAL A 361 36.40 -4.93 13.33
CA VAL A 361 35.22 -4.05 13.15
C VAL A 361 34.79 -3.48 14.50
N LEU A 362 34.74 -4.30 15.57
CA LEU A 362 34.40 -3.85 16.92
C LEU A 362 35.30 -2.68 17.40
N LYS A 363 36.61 -2.74 17.11
CA LYS A 363 37.57 -1.66 17.39
C LYS A 363 37.32 -0.34 16.61
N ARG A 364 36.32 -0.30 15.72
CA ARG A 364 35.87 0.91 15.00
C ARG A 364 34.50 1.41 15.44
N ILE A 365 33.78 0.66 16.29
CA ILE A 365 32.44 1.02 16.75
C ILE A 365 32.54 1.94 17.98
N ARG A 366 31.71 2.99 17.95
CA ARG A 366 31.42 3.94 19.02
C ARG A 366 29.93 3.85 19.34
N SER A 367 29.55 4.15 20.58
CA SER A 367 28.16 4.36 21.00
C SER A 367 28.17 5.20 22.28
N MET A 368 27.01 5.51 22.85
CA MET A 368 26.89 6.16 24.16
C MET A 368 27.46 5.33 25.32
N GLY A 369 27.74 4.03 25.11
CA GLY A 369 28.21 3.10 26.14
C GLY A 369 27.14 2.09 26.56
N ASP A 370 27.32 1.53 27.76
CA ASP A 370 26.44 0.50 28.33
C ASP A 370 25.47 1.03 29.40
N ASP A 371 25.70 2.22 29.99
CA ASP A 371 24.72 2.94 30.85
C ASP A 371 23.88 3.90 30.01
N ILE A 372 22.86 3.34 29.36
CA ILE A 372 21.84 4.03 28.56
C ILE A 372 20.60 3.13 28.56
N VAL A 373 19.38 3.71 28.59
CA VAL A 373 18.15 2.90 28.65
C VAL A 373 17.97 2.13 27.35
N ARG A 374 18.02 0.79 27.42
CA ARG A 374 17.78 -0.10 26.28
C ARG A 374 16.76 -1.18 26.63
N SER A 375 15.92 -1.48 25.66
CA SER A 375 14.93 -2.54 25.72
C SER A 375 15.55 -3.94 25.56
N ASN A 376 14.85 -4.92 26.12
CA ASN A 376 15.03 -6.35 25.87
C ASN A 376 14.18 -6.86 24.67
N ASN A 377 13.65 -5.94 23.85
CA ASN A 377 12.72 -6.16 22.75
C ASN A 377 11.30 -6.62 23.15
N LEU A 378 10.86 -6.37 24.39
CA LEU A 378 9.48 -6.63 24.86
C LEU A 378 8.63 -5.37 25.08
N GLU A 379 9.27 -4.27 25.49
CA GLU A 379 8.64 -2.97 25.87
C GLU A 379 9.45 -1.81 25.26
N ALA A 380 8.86 -0.63 25.03
CA ALA A 380 9.58 0.48 24.43
C ALA A 380 10.52 1.16 25.44
N VAL A 381 11.62 1.76 24.96
CA VAL A 381 12.61 2.43 25.82
C VAL A 381 11.99 3.51 26.72
N PHE A 382 10.99 4.24 26.23
CA PHE A 382 10.26 5.26 26.99
C PHE A 382 9.22 4.70 27.98
N ASP A 383 8.86 3.41 27.91
CA ASP A 383 7.98 2.75 28.88
C ASP A 383 8.75 2.25 30.12
N ILE A 384 10.06 2.01 29.97
CA ILE A 384 10.94 1.41 31.00
C ILE A 384 11.91 2.39 31.67
N GLY A 385 12.00 3.63 31.18
CA GLY A 385 12.86 4.69 31.72
C GLY A 385 12.09 6.01 31.94
N SER A 386 12.65 6.91 32.75
CA SER A 386 12.13 8.28 32.87
C SER A 386 12.04 8.94 31.49
N HIS A 387 10.92 9.60 31.21
CA HIS A 387 10.72 10.29 29.93
C HIS A 387 11.79 11.38 29.73
N HIS A 388 12.22 12.07 30.80
CA HIS A 388 13.30 13.05 30.72
C HIS A 388 14.65 12.43 30.32
N ARG A 389 15.07 11.34 31.01
CA ARG A 389 16.31 10.61 30.67
C ARG A 389 16.27 10.10 29.22
N THR A 390 15.17 9.49 28.81
CA THR A 390 15.05 8.89 27.47
C THR A 390 14.92 9.94 26.36
N ASN A 391 14.38 11.13 26.65
CA ASN A 391 14.44 12.29 25.75
C ASN A 391 15.88 12.78 25.55
N GLU A 392 16.65 12.95 26.62
CA GLU A 392 18.05 13.40 26.54
C GLU A 392 18.91 12.39 25.75
N GLU A 393 18.88 11.12 26.14
CA GLU A 393 19.65 10.05 25.48
C GLU A 393 19.39 9.99 23.97
N ILE A 394 18.12 10.03 23.53
CA ILE A 394 17.81 9.93 22.10
C ILE A 394 18.11 11.23 21.32
N LEU A 395 18.03 12.40 21.95
CA LEU A 395 18.44 13.66 21.32
C LEU A 395 19.96 13.73 21.11
N ILE A 396 20.73 13.18 22.05
CA ILE A 396 22.19 13.00 21.90
C ILE A 396 22.49 12.01 20.77
N GLU A 397 21.79 10.87 20.67
CA GLU A 397 21.99 9.93 19.53
C GLU A 397 21.62 10.55 18.18
N ILE A 398 20.55 11.36 18.09
CA ILE A 398 20.17 12.07 16.86
C ILE A 398 21.29 13.02 16.39
N LEU A 399 21.87 13.82 17.29
CA LEU A 399 23.01 14.66 16.95
C LEU A 399 24.26 13.85 16.60
N ALA A 400 24.56 12.78 17.35
CA ALA A 400 25.72 11.93 17.10
C ALA A 400 25.65 11.21 15.74
N LEU A 401 24.44 10.79 15.31
CA LEU A 401 24.17 10.26 13.97
C LEU A 401 24.33 11.33 12.90
N SER A 402 23.79 12.55 13.10
CA SER A 402 23.87 13.63 12.11
C SER A 402 25.31 14.07 11.77
N LYS A 403 26.27 13.86 12.68
CA LYS A 403 27.71 14.13 12.46
C LYS A 403 28.40 13.14 11.50
N CYS A 404 27.74 12.03 11.15
CA CYS A 404 28.29 11.04 10.21
C CYS A 404 28.24 11.54 8.75
N GLN A 405 29.07 10.94 7.89
CA GLN A 405 29.13 11.26 6.46
C GLN A 405 28.28 10.28 5.63
N PHE A 406 27.91 9.14 6.22
CA PHE A 406 27.10 8.07 5.63
C PHE A 406 26.22 7.46 6.73
N MET A 407 25.12 6.80 6.39
CA MET A 407 24.28 6.11 7.39
C MET A 407 23.57 4.88 6.84
N ILE A 408 23.57 3.75 7.56
CA ILE A 408 22.66 2.61 7.28
C ILE A 408 21.55 2.60 8.32
N HIS A 409 20.30 2.52 7.87
CA HIS A 409 19.13 2.65 8.74
C HIS A 409 17.88 1.94 8.20
N GLY A 410 16.81 2.02 8.97
CA GLY A 410 15.43 1.82 8.52
C GLY A 410 14.57 3.07 8.74
N LEU A 411 13.27 2.94 8.54
CA LEU A 411 12.26 3.97 8.73
C LEU A 411 12.06 4.31 10.23
N SER A 412 12.82 5.29 10.72
CA SER A 412 12.75 5.80 12.10
C SER A 412 12.65 7.32 12.13
N ALA A 413 11.88 7.85 13.09
CA ALA A 413 11.83 9.29 13.35
C ALA A 413 13.22 9.85 13.73
N VAL A 414 14.03 9.03 14.41
CA VAL A 414 15.41 9.32 14.84
C VAL A 414 16.32 9.58 13.63
N THR A 415 16.26 8.71 12.61
CA THR A 415 17.12 8.79 11.43
C THR A 415 16.68 9.88 10.48
N GLU A 416 15.38 10.09 10.31
CA GLU A 416 14.89 11.24 9.54
C GLU A 416 15.25 12.56 10.23
N SER A 417 15.11 12.67 11.57
CA SER A 417 15.60 13.86 12.30
C SER A 417 17.10 14.08 12.11
N SER A 418 17.90 13.00 12.08
CA SER A 418 19.35 13.06 11.81
C SER A 418 19.66 13.57 10.40
N ILE A 419 18.87 13.18 9.40
CA ILE A 419 18.96 13.65 8.00
C ILE A 419 18.43 15.08 7.85
N TRP A 420 17.45 15.49 8.66
CA TRP A 420 16.95 16.87 8.65
C TRP A 420 17.96 17.84 9.26
N ILE A 421 18.79 17.38 10.21
CA ILE A 421 19.94 18.14 10.72
C ILE A 421 21.06 18.18 9.67
N ASN A 422 21.45 17.03 9.12
CA ASN A 422 22.47 16.90 8.08
C ASN A 422 21.88 16.38 6.76
N ILE A 423 21.48 17.32 5.89
CA ILE A 423 20.79 17.03 4.63
C ILE A 423 21.65 16.24 3.62
N ASP A 424 22.98 16.25 3.74
CA ASP A 424 23.85 15.45 2.87
C ASP A 424 23.61 13.94 3.06
N LEU A 425 23.15 13.51 4.24
CA LEU A 425 22.78 12.12 4.52
C LEU A 425 21.62 11.63 3.64
N HIS A 426 20.80 12.51 3.05
CA HIS A 426 19.84 12.11 2.02
C HIS A 426 20.51 11.44 0.81
N TYR A 427 21.76 11.83 0.50
CA TYR A 427 22.52 11.34 -0.65
C TYR A 427 23.60 10.31 -0.29
N THR A 428 23.82 10.03 1.00
CA THR A 428 24.84 9.08 1.48
C THR A 428 24.31 8.04 2.47
N SER A 429 22.99 7.98 2.68
CA SER A 429 22.32 6.95 3.48
C SER A 429 21.81 5.76 2.65
N VAL A 430 21.64 4.62 3.33
CA VAL A 430 20.95 3.43 2.82
C VAL A 430 19.83 3.09 3.79
N ASN A 431 18.59 3.18 3.30
CA ASN A 431 17.40 2.75 4.02
C ASN A 431 17.07 1.30 3.64
N LEU A 432 17.27 0.33 4.53
CA LEU A 432 17.05 -1.10 4.26
C LEU A 432 15.55 -1.49 4.21
N GLU A 433 14.65 -0.51 4.34
CA GLU A 433 13.21 -0.63 4.07
C GLU A 433 12.78 0.04 2.75
N ASP A 434 13.69 0.70 2.02
CA ASP A 434 13.43 1.11 0.64
C ASP A 434 13.67 -0.10 -0.28
N PRO A 435 12.67 -0.64 -1.00
CA PRO A 435 12.85 -1.80 -1.87
C PRO A 435 13.79 -1.54 -3.06
N GLN A 436 14.22 -0.29 -3.25
CA GLN A 436 15.10 0.17 -4.32
C GLN A 436 16.41 0.77 -3.77
N HIS A 437 16.76 0.46 -2.50
CA HIS A 437 18.03 0.88 -1.90
C HIS A 437 19.22 0.37 -2.74
N PRO A 438 20.35 1.11 -2.79
CA PRO A 438 21.56 0.61 -3.42
C PRO A 438 22.02 -0.69 -2.75
N ASN A 439 22.57 -1.63 -3.51
CA ASN A 439 23.18 -2.82 -2.90
C ASN A 439 24.52 -2.47 -2.22
N GLN A 440 25.08 -3.42 -1.48
CA GLN A 440 26.29 -3.26 -0.67
C GLN A 440 27.46 -2.70 -1.49
N LYS A 441 27.68 -3.24 -2.70
CA LYS A 441 28.76 -2.83 -3.58
C LYS A 441 28.53 -1.43 -4.18
N GLU A 442 27.30 -1.11 -4.56
CA GLU A 442 26.95 0.24 -5.01
C GLU A 442 27.16 1.28 -3.90
N PHE A 443 26.89 0.91 -2.65
CA PHE A 443 27.20 1.72 -1.49
C PHE A 443 28.71 1.85 -1.26
N GLY A 444 29.49 0.77 -1.39
CA GLY A 444 30.96 0.83 -1.38
C GLY A 444 31.53 1.75 -2.45
N ASP A 445 31.01 1.67 -3.68
CA ASP A 445 31.36 2.57 -4.80
C ASP A 445 30.99 4.03 -4.51
N LEU A 446 29.86 4.29 -3.84
CA LEU A 446 29.44 5.63 -3.41
C LEU A 446 30.38 6.18 -2.32
N VAL A 447 30.68 5.38 -1.29
CA VAL A 447 31.64 5.73 -0.23
C VAL A 447 33.00 6.06 -0.85
N GLY A 448 33.52 5.20 -1.73
CA GLY A 448 34.78 5.41 -2.41
C GLY A 448 34.82 6.70 -3.23
N LYS A 449 33.75 7.06 -3.93
CA LYS A 449 33.66 8.32 -4.69
C LYS A 449 33.63 9.54 -3.77
N VAL A 450 32.82 9.51 -2.71
CA VAL A 450 32.65 10.63 -1.77
C VAL A 450 33.92 10.87 -0.94
N LEU A 451 34.60 9.81 -0.48
CA LEU A 451 35.87 9.94 0.23
C LEU A 451 37.01 10.50 -0.64
N ASN A 452 36.92 10.35 -1.97
CA ASN A 452 37.82 10.96 -2.94
C ASN A 452 37.36 12.36 -3.43
N GLY A 453 36.37 12.97 -2.77
CA GLY A 453 35.90 14.33 -3.05
C GLY A 453 34.79 14.45 -4.11
N GLY A 454 34.18 13.34 -4.52
CA GLY A 454 33.00 13.34 -5.40
C GLY A 454 31.74 13.81 -4.67
N ASN A 455 30.89 14.60 -5.35
CA ASN A 455 29.64 15.11 -4.79
C ASN A 455 28.54 14.02 -4.82
N ALA A 456 28.06 13.61 -3.65
CA ALA A 456 27.04 12.56 -3.50
C ALA A 456 25.72 12.87 -4.23
N SER A 457 25.25 14.13 -4.19
CA SER A 457 23.97 14.49 -4.83
C SER A 457 24.05 14.38 -6.35
N GLN A 458 25.19 14.75 -6.95
CA GLN A 458 25.45 14.60 -8.39
C GLN A 458 25.65 13.15 -8.84
N ILE A 459 26.10 12.27 -7.93
CA ILE A 459 26.26 10.83 -8.20
C ILE A 459 24.89 10.14 -8.21
N LEU A 460 23.97 10.51 -7.30
CA LEU A 460 22.64 9.91 -7.22
C LEU A 460 21.59 10.58 -8.12
N SER A 461 21.71 11.88 -8.45
CA SER A 461 20.76 12.56 -9.34
C SER A 461 20.73 11.97 -10.76
N GLN A 462 21.75 11.20 -11.15
CA GLN A 462 21.79 10.44 -12.40
C GLN A 462 20.89 9.17 -12.39
N LYS A 463 20.44 8.73 -11.22
CA LYS A 463 19.52 7.57 -11.05
C LYS A 463 18.04 7.96 -10.94
N ALA A 464 17.71 9.24 -10.72
CA ALA A 464 16.32 9.70 -10.58
C ALA A 464 15.47 9.36 -11.81
N THR A 465 14.15 9.23 -11.66
CA THR A 465 13.25 8.85 -12.77
C THR A 465 13.27 9.89 -13.89
N LYS A 466 14.04 9.61 -14.95
CA LYS A 466 14.17 10.45 -16.14
C LYS A 466 12.80 10.69 -16.79
N GLU A 467 12.41 11.96 -16.92
CA GLU A 467 11.11 12.40 -17.45
C GLU A 467 10.98 12.14 -18.96
N TRP A 468 10.83 10.87 -19.33
CA TRP A 468 10.75 10.43 -20.73
C TRP A 468 9.51 10.96 -21.47
N TRP A 469 8.48 11.37 -20.72
CA TRP A 469 7.24 11.95 -21.22
C TRP A 469 7.37 13.40 -21.72
N THR A 470 8.52 14.07 -21.53
CA THR A 470 8.72 15.45 -22.02
C THR A 470 9.09 15.51 -23.51
N LEU A 471 8.53 16.50 -24.22
CA LEU A 471 8.89 16.82 -25.61
C LEU A 471 10.38 17.19 -25.71
N ARG A 472 11.16 16.37 -26.41
CA ARG A 472 12.59 16.66 -26.68
C ARG A 472 12.70 17.77 -27.73
N PRO A 473 13.58 18.79 -27.59
CA PRO A 473 13.70 19.92 -28.54
C PRO A 473 14.25 19.62 -29.95
N LYS A 474 13.97 18.43 -30.54
CA LYS A 474 14.42 18.06 -31.89
C LYS A 474 13.25 17.81 -32.84
N ALA A 475 12.83 18.88 -33.49
CA ALA A 475 12.39 18.95 -34.88
C ALA A 475 11.65 17.71 -35.43
N VAL A 476 10.32 17.67 -35.23
CA VAL A 476 9.45 17.14 -36.28
C VAL A 476 9.29 18.24 -37.32
N GLY A 477 9.80 18.03 -38.53
CA GLY A 477 9.54 18.93 -39.64
C GLY A 477 8.08 18.80 -40.08
N VAL A 478 7.30 19.89 -39.99
CA VAL A 478 5.97 19.95 -40.60
C VAL A 478 6.12 19.72 -42.11
N PRO A 479 5.34 18.84 -42.75
CA PRO A 479 5.44 18.59 -44.19
C PRO A 479 5.20 19.86 -45.01
N THR A 480 6.27 20.40 -45.63
CA THR A 480 6.26 21.69 -46.34
C THR A 480 5.69 21.61 -47.76
N ASN A 481 4.61 20.86 -47.96
CA ASN A 481 3.96 20.69 -49.27
C ASN A 481 2.55 21.30 -49.28
N VAL A 482 2.48 22.54 -49.78
CA VAL A 482 1.32 23.23 -50.37
C VAL A 482 -0.03 23.02 -49.66
N LYS A 483 -0.33 23.95 -48.76
CA LYS A 483 -1.67 24.20 -48.21
C LYS A 483 -2.73 24.28 -49.32
N SER A 484 -3.90 23.73 -49.06
CA SER A 484 -5.15 24.20 -49.69
C SER A 484 -6.38 23.73 -48.90
N CYS A 485 -7.35 24.62 -48.73
CA CYS A 485 -8.70 24.26 -48.28
C CYS A 485 -9.71 24.17 -49.45
N ASP A 486 -9.28 24.18 -50.71
CA ASP A 486 -10.18 24.26 -51.87
C ASP A 486 -11.09 23.03 -52.02
N SER A 487 -10.55 21.83 -51.81
CA SER A 487 -11.24 20.55 -52.00
C SER A 487 -12.21 20.15 -50.87
N VAL A 488 -12.22 20.86 -49.75
CA VAL A 488 -13.09 20.58 -48.58
C VAL A 488 -14.28 21.54 -48.48
N ASP A 489 -15.42 21.06 -48.00
CA ASP A 489 -16.65 21.85 -47.86
C ASP A 489 -16.63 22.80 -46.64
N GLY A 490 -15.70 22.58 -45.71
CA GLY A 490 -15.51 23.38 -44.51
C GLY A 490 -14.36 22.87 -43.64
N VAL A 491 -14.25 23.42 -42.44
CA VAL A 491 -13.27 23.03 -41.42
C VAL A 491 -14.02 22.62 -40.15
N LEU A 492 -13.67 21.48 -39.55
CA LEU A 492 -14.22 21.07 -38.25
C LEU A 492 -13.20 21.40 -37.15
N HIS A 493 -13.49 22.43 -36.36
CA HIS A 493 -12.74 22.81 -35.18
C HIS A 493 -13.18 21.96 -33.98
N ILE A 494 -12.34 20.98 -33.64
CA ILE A 494 -12.48 20.03 -32.54
C ILE A 494 -11.81 20.64 -31.31
N SER A 495 -12.59 21.35 -30.49
CA SER A 495 -12.18 21.99 -29.24
C SER A 495 -12.65 21.25 -27.98
N HIS A 496 -13.77 20.53 -28.07
CA HIS A 496 -14.43 19.88 -26.95
C HIS A 496 -14.43 18.34 -27.10
N VAL A 497 -14.37 17.63 -25.96
CA VAL A 497 -14.39 16.15 -25.91
C VAL A 497 -15.44 15.57 -24.94
N GLY A 498 -16.33 16.40 -24.41
CA GLY A 498 -17.30 16.00 -23.38
C GLY A 498 -16.73 16.20 -21.96
N PRO A 499 -17.60 16.49 -20.97
CA PRO A 499 -17.19 16.72 -19.60
C PRO A 499 -16.63 15.44 -18.97
N HIS A 500 -15.60 15.58 -18.13
CA HIS A 500 -14.96 14.46 -17.41
C HIS A 500 -14.32 13.38 -18.30
N ALA A 501 -14.00 13.68 -19.57
CA ALA A 501 -13.31 12.76 -20.47
C ALA A 501 -11.81 12.64 -20.10
N GLY A 502 -11.41 11.50 -19.53
CA GLY A 502 -10.00 11.11 -19.44
C GLY A 502 -9.42 10.64 -20.78
N THR A 503 -8.09 10.51 -20.86
CA THR A 503 -7.26 10.25 -22.05
C THR A 503 -7.92 9.37 -23.13
N GLY A 504 -8.33 8.16 -22.76
CA GLY A 504 -8.92 7.20 -23.70
C GLY A 504 -10.25 7.67 -24.29
N THR A 505 -11.15 8.22 -23.47
CA THR A 505 -12.43 8.76 -23.92
C THR A 505 -12.23 10.02 -24.76
N ALA A 506 -11.29 10.87 -24.38
CA ALA A 506 -11.00 12.12 -25.09
C ALA A 506 -10.54 11.84 -26.52
N PHE A 507 -9.46 11.08 -26.68
CA PHE A 507 -8.86 10.84 -27.99
C PHE A 507 -9.59 9.71 -28.77
N PHE A 508 -9.68 8.50 -28.20
CA PHE A 508 -10.21 7.31 -28.88
C PHE A 508 -11.73 7.10 -28.71
N THR A 509 -12.47 8.16 -28.42
CA THR A 509 -13.92 8.19 -28.60
C THR A 509 -14.34 9.56 -29.11
N SER A 510 -14.06 10.63 -28.37
CA SER A 510 -14.60 11.97 -28.68
C SER A 510 -13.96 12.66 -29.88
N VAL A 511 -12.62 12.71 -29.95
CA VAL A 511 -11.92 13.24 -31.14
C VAL A 511 -12.13 12.30 -32.32
N LEU A 512 -11.98 10.98 -32.10
CA LEU A 512 -12.20 9.95 -33.12
C LEU A 512 -13.57 10.04 -33.80
N ASN A 513 -14.66 10.20 -33.05
CA ASN A 513 -16.02 10.31 -33.61
C ASN A 513 -16.24 11.65 -34.34
N GLN A 514 -15.60 12.74 -33.89
CA GLN A 514 -15.59 14.01 -34.62
C GLN A 514 -14.77 13.91 -35.92
N LEU A 515 -13.69 13.12 -35.96
CA LEU A 515 -12.96 12.80 -37.21
C LEU A 515 -13.82 11.96 -38.16
N ILE A 516 -14.58 10.97 -37.68
CA ILE A 516 -15.55 10.22 -38.49
C ILE A 516 -16.63 11.16 -39.05
N PHE A 517 -17.11 12.12 -38.27
CA PHE A 517 -18.05 13.16 -38.72
C PHE A 517 -17.44 14.07 -39.80
N ALA A 518 -16.18 14.50 -39.62
CA ALA A 518 -15.46 15.30 -40.61
C ALA A 518 -15.29 14.55 -41.94
N GLU A 519 -14.92 13.27 -41.87
CA GLU A 519 -14.77 12.37 -43.03
C GLU A 519 -16.11 12.17 -43.76
N LYS A 520 -17.23 11.98 -43.04
CA LYS A 520 -18.59 11.84 -43.62
C LYS A 520 -19.01 13.07 -44.43
N PHE A 521 -18.56 14.27 -44.05
CA PHE A 521 -19.04 15.54 -44.58
C PHE A 521 -17.95 16.40 -45.26
N ASN A 522 -16.85 15.78 -45.69
CA ASN A 522 -15.75 16.43 -46.43
C ASN A 522 -15.21 17.70 -45.73
N LEU A 523 -15.03 17.65 -44.41
CA LEU A 523 -14.48 18.76 -43.62
C LEU A 523 -13.01 18.50 -43.29
N LYS A 524 -12.13 19.50 -43.42
CA LYS A 524 -10.75 19.41 -42.92
C LYS A 524 -10.77 19.48 -41.37
N PRO A 525 -10.21 18.51 -40.63
CA PRO A 525 -10.22 18.55 -39.18
C PRO A 525 -9.09 19.43 -38.64
N TRP A 526 -9.40 20.26 -37.64
CA TRP A 526 -8.43 21.03 -36.87
C TRP A 526 -8.72 20.81 -35.37
N ILE A 527 -7.72 20.36 -34.62
CA ILE A 527 -7.90 19.89 -33.24
C ILE A 527 -7.16 20.83 -32.29
N HIS A 528 -7.91 21.63 -31.53
CA HIS A 528 -7.36 22.55 -30.52
C HIS A 528 -8.12 22.42 -29.19
N LEU A 529 -7.78 21.37 -28.45
CA LEU A 529 -8.34 21.08 -27.13
C LEU A 529 -7.72 22.00 -26.05
N SER A 530 -8.54 22.52 -25.13
CA SER A 530 -8.16 23.66 -24.26
C SER A 530 -8.40 23.41 -22.75
N ASN A 531 -8.34 24.47 -21.93
CA ASN A 531 -8.40 24.40 -20.47
C ASN A 531 -9.80 24.11 -19.88
N ASP A 532 -10.82 23.94 -20.73
CA ASP A 532 -12.14 23.42 -20.35
C ASP A 532 -12.09 21.92 -19.96
N LEU A 533 -10.97 21.24 -20.23
CA LEU A 533 -10.79 19.79 -20.16
C LEU A 533 -9.94 19.37 -18.95
N SER A 534 -10.49 19.60 -17.75
CA SER A 534 -9.84 19.46 -16.45
C SER A 534 -9.27 18.09 -16.05
N TYR A 535 -9.35 17.06 -16.91
CA TYR A 535 -8.74 15.74 -16.69
C TYR A 535 -7.61 15.41 -17.68
N ILE A 536 -7.33 16.26 -18.67
CA ILE A 536 -6.26 16.07 -19.67
C ILE A 536 -5.37 17.31 -19.90
N TYR A 537 -5.72 18.47 -19.33
CA TYR A 537 -5.00 19.75 -19.46
C TYR A 537 -4.11 20.05 -18.23
N ASP A 538 -2.80 20.19 -18.44
CA ASP A 538 -1.90 20.87 -17.49
C ASP A 538 -1.59 22.30 -17.95
N GLU A 539 -1.74 23.29 -17.08
CA GLU A 539 -1.47 24.69 -17.40
C GLU A 539 0.02 24.95 -17.68
N GLU A 540 0.91 24.37 -16.86
CA GLU A 540 2.37 24.49 -16.99
C GLU A 540 2.93 23.93 -18.31
N PHE A 541 2.21 23.03 -18.98
CA PHE A 541 2.68 22.35 -20.20
C PHE A 541 2.01 22.86 -21.48
N HIS A 542 0.73 23.23 -21.40
CA HIS A 542 -0.01 23.70 -22.58
C HIS A 542 0.01 25.23 -22.73
N GLY A 543 0.29 25.97 -21.65
CA GLY A 543 0.41 27.43 -21.66
C GLY A 543 -0.92 28.18 -21.56
N THR A 544 -0.87 29.41 -21.04
CA THR A 544 -2.05 30.24 -20.72
C THR A 544 -2.40 31.27 -21.79
N GLU A 545 -1.50 31.52 -22.74
CA GLU A 545 -1.65 32.50 -23.81
C GLU A 545 -2.96 32.30 -24.59
N VAL A 546 -3.66 33.38 -24.91
CA VAL A 546 -4.93 33.35 -25.67
C VAL A 546 -4.72 34.05 -27.00
N SER A 547 -5.08 33.37 -28.09
CA SER A 547 -5.12 33.92 -29.44
C SER A 547 -6.56 33.97 -29.94
N THR A 548 -6.91 35.03 -30.67
CA THR A 548 -8.25 35.23 -31.23
C THR A 548 -8.15 35.56 -32.70
N PHE A 549 -8.88 34.81 -33.54
CA PHE A 549 -8.93 35.01 -34.99
C PHE A 549 -10.39 35.03 -35.48
N GLN A 550 -10.62 35.62 -36.66
CA GLN A 550 -11.96 35.84 -37.21
C GLN A 550 -12.24 34.86 -38.34
N HIS A 551 -13.37 34.15 -38.30
CA HIS A 551 -13.71 33.15 -39.32
C HIS A 551 -15.20 33.10 -39.64
N VAL A 552 -15.56 32.72 -40.87
CA VAL A 552 -16.95 32.39 -41.23
C VAL A 552 -17.39 31.14 -40.46
N THR A 553 -18.60 31.14 -39.89
CA THR A 553 -19.12 29.99 -39.11
C THR A 553 -20.42 29.40 -39.69
N ASN A 554 -20.50 28.06 -39.68
CA ASN A 554 -21.72 27.29 -40.00
C ASN A 554 -22.22 26.50 -38.78
N THR A 555 -23.46 26.05 -38.88
CA THR A 555 -24.07 25.10 -37.92
C THR A 555 -24.27 23.73 -38.58
N PHE A 556 -24.74 22.74 -37.84
CA PHE A 556 -25.16 21.43 -38.34
C PHE A 556 -26.68 21.30 -38.23
N THR A 557 -27.27 20.45 -39.07
CA THR A 557 -28.64 19.96 -38.88
C THR A 557 -28.72 19.00 -37.69
N LEU A 558 -29.92 18.60 -37.28
CA LEU A 558 -30.11 17.58 -36.24
C LEU A 558 -30.76 16.33 -36.86
N GLU A 559 -30.01 15.23 -36.89
CA GLU A 559 -30.44 13.90 -37.31
C GLU A 559 -30.97 13.13 -36.08
N SER A 560 -31.86 12.15 -36.29
CA SER A 560 -32.40 11.26 -35.25
C SER A 560 -32.09 9.81 -35.57
N PRO A 561 -31.83 8.94 -34.57
CA PRO A 561 -31.77 7.49 -34.79
C PRO A 561 -33.12 6.95 -35.27
N ALA A 562 -33.11 5.89 -36.07
CA ALA A 562 -34.34 5.23 -36.50
C ALA A 562 -35.17 4.80 -35.27
N GLY A 563 -36.45 5.19 -35.23
CA GLY A 563 -37.36 4.89 -34.12
C GLY A 563 -37.21 5.75 -32.86
N SER A 564 -36.41 6.84 -32.87
CA SER A 564 -36.20 7.68 -31.67
C SER A 564 -36.41 9.17 -31.89
N ASN A 565 -36.95 9.84 -30.88
CA ASN A 565 -37.05 11.31 -30.80
C ASN A 565 -35.75 11.99 -30.34
N LEU A 566 -34.74 11.22 -29.92
CA LEU A 566 -33.43 11.74 -29.53
C LEU A 566 -32.67 12.26 -30.77
N LYS A 567 -31.81 13.27 -30.59
CA LYS A 567 -31.16 14.00 -31.70
C LYS A 567 -29.65 14.10 -31.54
N TYR A 568 -28.93 13.95 -32.65
CA TYR A 568 -27.48 14.06 -32.77
C TYR A 568 -27.10 15.00 -33.94
N PRO A 569 -25.85 15.54 -34.01
CA PRO A 569 -25.46 16.44 -35.09
C PRO A 569 -25.44 15.71 -36.44
N GLY A 570 -26.12 16.30 -37.42
CA GLY A 570 -26.22 15.83 -38.79
C GLY A 570 -25.44 16.69 -39.79
N SER A 571 -25.84 16.63 -41.05
CA SER A 571 -25.21 17.36 -42.17
C SER A 571 -24.99 18.87 -41.90
N PRO A 572 -23.86 19.45 -42.36
CA PRO A 572 -23.60 20.89 -42.27
C PRO A 572 -24.71 21.75 -42.87
N LYS A 573 -25.25 22.67 -42.08
CA LYS A 573 -26.25 23.65 -42.50
C LYS A 573 -25.55 24.91 -42.98
N LYS A 574 -25.63 25.17 -44.30
CA LYS A 574 -25.20 26.45 -44.88
C LYS A 574 -26.11 27.57 -44.38
N ASN A 575 -25.56 28.52 -43.63
CA ASN A 575 -26.28 29.70 -43.18
C ASN A 575 -26.54 30.66 -44.37
N SER A 576 -27.73 31.25 -44.45
CA SER A 576 -28.10 32.21 -45.52
C SER A 576 -27.44 33.59 -45.38
N VAL A 577 -26.85 33.88 -44.22
CA VAL A 577 -26.02 35.05 -43.95
C VAL A 577 -24.70 34.53 -43.39
N GLN A 578 -23.57 34.88 -44.03
CA GLN A 578 -22.25 34.59 -43.50
C GLN A 578 -21.88 35.64 -42.46
N THR A 579 -21.72 35.21 -41.21
CA THR A 579 -21.19 36.04 -40.13
C THR A 579 -19.77 35.60 -39.77
N MET A 580 -18.85 36.57 -39.77
CA MET A 580 -17.54 36.40 -39.15
C MET A 580 -17.73 36.34 -37.63
N LYS A 581 -17.10 35.37 -36.98
CA LYS A 581 -17.08 35.25 -35.53
C LYS A 581 -15.64 35.13 -35.05
N GLY A 582 -15.34 35.79 -33.93
CA GLY A 582 -14.11 35.55 -33.18
C GLY A 582 -14.13 34.14 -32.60
N ILE A 583 -13.08 33.37 -32.86
CA ILE A 583 -12.80 32.10 -32.20
C ILE A 583 -11.55 32.32 -31.34
N GLU A 584 -11.68 32.00 -30.06
CA GLU A 584 -10.58 32.07 -29.09
C GLU A 584 -9.99 30.67 -28.90
N VAL A 585 -8.67 30.60 -28.86
CA VAL A 585 -7.91 29.39 -28.51
C VAL A 585 -6.88 29.73 -27.44
N ARG A 586 -6.66 28.80 -26.50
CA ARG A 586 -5.66 28.93 -25.43
C ARG A 586 -4.54 27.91 -25.60
N GLY A 587 -3.32 28.36 -25.38
CA GLY A 587 -2.12 27.53 -25.34
C GLY A 587 -1.76 26.88 -26.68
N ASN A 588 -0.82 25.94 -26.64
CA ASN A 588 -0.36 25.16 -27.80
C ASN A 588 -1.34 24.04 -28.26
N GLY A 589 -2.38 23.77 -27.46
CA GLY A 589 -3.41 22.75 -27.70
C GLY A 589 -2.99 21.35 -27.23
N ILE A 590 -3.89 20.64 -26.54
CA ILE A 590 -3.55 19.34 -25.91
C ILE A 590 -3.17 18.26 -26.95
N TRP A 591 -3.68 18.33 -28.18
CA TRP A 591 -3.39 17.34 -29.24
C TRP A 591 -1.91 17.30 -29.63
N THR A 592 -1.30 18.46 -29.84
CA THR A 592 0.08 18.61 -30.34
C THR A 592 1.14 18.15 -29.33
N SER A 593 0.76 17.94 -28.07
CA SER A 593 1.58 17.36 -27.01
C SER A 593 1.84 15.85 -27.17
N TYR A 594 0.99 15.12 -27.91
CA TYR A 594 1.09 13.65 -28.08
C TYR A 594 1.09 13.20 -29.54
N PHE A 595 0.50 13.99 -30.43
CA PHE A 595 0.31 13.68 -31.84
C PHE A 595 0.82 14.81 -32.73
N ILE A 596 1.15 14.47 -33.98
CA ILE A 596 1.36 15.45 -35.05
C ILE A 596 -0.02 16.08 -35.41
N PRO A 597 -0.10 17.34 -35.86
CA PRO A 597 -1.36 17.94 -36.32
C PRO A 597 -2.11 17.05 -37.33
N ALA A 598 -3.41 16.83 -37.09
CA ALA A 598 -4.24 15.93 -37.90
C ALA A 598 -4.56 16.47 -39.31
N SER A 599 -4.18 17.70 -39.62
CA SER A 599 -4.20 18.24 -40.99
C SER A 599 -3.17 19.37 -41.16
N ASP A 600 -3.01 19.80 -42.41
CA ASP A 600 -2.28 20.99 -42.86
C ASP A 600 -3.06 22.30 -42.65
N PHE A 601 -4.16 22.31 -41.88
CA PHE A 601 -4.94 23.52 -41.65
C PHE A 601 -4.09 24.62 -41.00
N ASP A 602 -4.09 25.79 -41.63
CA ASP A 602 -3.48 27.02 -41.13
C ASP A 602 -4.56 28.12 -41.08
N GLN A 603 -4.73 28.72 -39.90
CA GLN A 603 -5.65 29.82 -39.66
C GLN A 603 -5.32 31.08 -40.50
N ASP A 604 -4.05 31.23 -40.90
CA ASP A 604 -3.55 32.39 -41.63
C ASP A 604 -3.64 32.23 -43.15
N ASP A 605 -4.10 31.07 -43.66
CA ASP A 605 -4.35 30.82 -45.08
C ASP A 605 -5.67 31.48 -45.57
N GLU A 606 -5.55 32.38 -46.56
CA GLU A 606 -6.66 33.07 -47.22
C GLU A 606 -7.69 32.15 -47.90
N LEU A 607 -7.30 30.96 -48.34
CA LEU A 607 -8.23 29.96 -48.89
C LEU A 607 -9.02 29.27 -47.78
N CYS A 608 -8.39 29.01 -46.63
CA CYS A 608 -9.05 28.42 -45.46
C CYS A 608 -9.99 29.41 -44.77
N LYS A 609 -9.60 30.68 -44.60
CA LYS A 609 -10.46 31.77 -44.03
C LYS A 609 -11.81 31.94 -44.73
N ARG A 610 -11.88 31.60 -46.02
CA ARG A 610 -13.10 31.67 -46.85
C ARG A 610 -14.03 30.46 -46.71
N LYS A 611 -13.55 29.35 -46.13
CA LYS A 611 -14.38 28.17 -45.84
C LYS A 611 -15.07 28.33 -44.48
N PRO A 612 -16.23 27.72 -44.26
CA PRO A 612 -16.91 27.80 -42.97
C PRO A 612 -16.25 26.88 -41.92
N ILE A 613 -15.96 27.41 -40.73
CA ILE A 613 -15.68 26.59 -39.55
C ILE A 613 -16.99 26.11 -38.93
N LEU A 614 -17.00 24.84 -38.51
CA LEU A 614 -17.98 24.25 -37.61
C LEU A 614 -17.29 23.91 -36.28
N SER A 615 -18.00 24.05 -35.17
CA SER A 615 -17.57 23.59 -33.84
C SER A 615 -18.74 22.95 -33.11
N MET A 616 -18.46 21.96 -32.27
CA MET A 616 -19.45 21.29 -31.42
C MET A 616 -19.20 21.65 -29.95
N ASP A 617 -20.28 21.85 -29.19
CA ASP A 617 -20.21 22.02 -27.73
C ASP A 617 -20.23 20.68 -27.00
N ASN A 618 -19.89 20.67 -25.71
CA ASN A 618 -19.88 19.47 -24.88
C ASN A 618 -21.20 18.65 -24.95
N PRO A 619 -22.41 19.25 -24.87
CA PRO A 619 -23.67 18.56 -25.11
C PRO A 619 -23.81 17.92 -26.51
N THR A 620 -23.37 18.58 -27.58
CA THR A 620 -23.41 18.03 -28.95
C THR A 620 -22.41 16.88 -29.12
N VAL A 621 -21.18 17.04 -28.63
CA VAL A 621 -20.15 15.98 -28.68
C VAL A 621 -20.60 14.73 -27.92
N ASN A 622 -21.22 14.89 -26.75
CA ASN A 622 -21.83 13.77 -26.03
C ASN A 622 -22.90 13.04 -26.86
N LYS A 623 -23.79 13.79 -27.53
CA LYS A 623 -24.85 13.22 -28.39
C LYS A 623 -24.29 12.55 -29.65
N LEU A 624 -23.22 13.08 -30.24
CA LEU A 624 -22.50 12.42 -31.34
C LEU A 624 -21.98 11.05 -30.88
N ASN A 625 -21.26 11.00 -29.76
CA ASN A 625 -20.68 9.76 -29.23
C ASN A 625 -21.76 8.70 -28.92
N SER A 626 -22.81 9.09 -28.18
CA SER A 626 -23.82 8.15 -27.69
C SER A 626 -24.85 7.75 -28.75
N LEU A 627 -25.44 8.71 -29.49
CA LEU A 627 -26.60 8.48 -30.35
C LEU A 627 -26.28 8.24 -31.83
N SER A 628 -25.16 8.73 -32.36
CA SER A 628 -24.85 8.55 -33.79
C SER A 628 -24.59 7.06 -34.09
N PRO A 629 -25.19 6.50 -35.16
CA PRO A 629 -24.98 5.10 -35.56
C PRO A 629 -23.61 4.85 -36.22
N LEU A 630 -22.88 5.92 -36.57
CA LEU A 630 -21.55 5.85 -37.20
C LEU A 630 -20.39 6.05 -36.21
N SER A 631 -20.69 6.45 -34.98
CA SER A 631 -19.69 6.65 -33.92
C SER A 631 -19.21 5.31 -33.35
N SER A 632 -17.91 5.19 -33.10
CA SER A 632 -17.36 4.10 -32.28
C SER A 632 -17.78 4.25 -30.81
N LYS A 633 -17.96 3.12 -30.13
CA LYS A 633 -18.53 3.05 -28.77
C LYS A 633 -17.80 1.99 -27.95
N ALA A 634 -17.19 2.41 -26.85
CA ALA A 634 -16.39 1.55 -25.96
C ALA A 634 -17.17 0.87 -24.82
N TRP A 635 -18.47 1.18 -24.71
CA TRP A 635 -19.44 0.61 -23.75
C TRP A 635 -20.86 1.03 -24.14
N GLN A 636 -21.87 0.33 -23.64
CA GLN A 636 -23.26 0.81 -23.63
C GLN A 636 -23.39 1.98 -22.64
N TYR A 637 -23.92 3.10 -23.10
CA TYR A 637 -24.11 4.30 -22.27
C TYR A 637 -25.40 4.18 -21.46
N ASP A 638 -25.32 4.39 -20.14
CA ASP A 638 -26.42 4.19 -19.19
C ASP A 638 -27.69 5.02 -19.51
N ASP A 639 -27.54 6.19 -20.15
CA ASP A 639 -28.65 7.08 -20.56
C ASP A 639 -29.27 6.72 -21.93
N ILE A 640 -28.84 5.63 -22.56
CA ILE A 640 -29.28 5.21 -23.91
C ILE A 640 -30.15 3.96 -23.82
N PRO A 641 -31.42 4.00 -24.30
CA PRO A 641 -32.31 2.85 -24.31
C PRO A 641 -31.69 1.63 -25.00
N ASN A 642 -31.98 0.43 -24.49
CA ASN A 642 -31.46 -0.84 -25.03
C ASN A 642 -31.81 -1.01 -26.52
N GLU A 643 -32.96 -0.48 -26.95
CA GLU A 643 -33.47 -0.55 -28.32
C GLU A 643 -32.61 0.27 -29.31
N LEU A 644 -31.74 1.16 -28.81
CA LEU A 644 -30.74 1.91 -29.59
C LEU A 644 -29.32 1.33 -29.48
N TRP A 645 -29.13 0.27 -28.69
CA TRP A 645 -27.86 -0.40 -28.48
C TRP A 645 -27.94 -1.87 -28.92
N ASN A 646 -27.27 -2.22 -30.02
CA ASN A 646 -27.47 -3.51 -30.69
C ASN A 646 -28.96 -3.82 -30.98
N PRO A 647 -29.66 -2.96 -31.76
CA PRO A 647 -31.12 -3.05 -32.02
C PRO A 647 -31.59 -4.38 -32.62
N SER A 648 -30.68 -5.15 -33.20
CA SER A 648 -30.91 -6.46 -33.82
C SER A 648 -30.81 -7.65 -32.86
N GLY A 649 -30.35 -7.46 -31.62
CA GLY A 649 -29.99 -8.58 -30.73
C GLY A 649 -28.86 -9.47 -31.26
N SER A 650 -28.02 -8.95 -32.17
CA SER A 650 -26.96 -9.72 -32.84
C SER A 650 -25.76 -9.96 -31.91
N ASN A 651 -24.78 -10.76 -32.34
CA ASN A 651 -23.55 -10.93 -31.56
C ASN A 651 -22.82 -9.57 -31.44
N LEU A 652 -22.41 -9.19 -30.23
CA LEU A 652 -21.83 -7.87 -29.96
C LEU A 652 -20.56 -7.62 -30.81
N SER A 653 -19.77 -8.67 -31.07
CA SER A 653 -18.61 -8.61 -31.96
C SER A 653 -19.01 -8.22 -33.39
N THR A 654 -20.03 -8.86 -33.97
CA THR A 654 -20.49 -8.55 -35.34
C THR A 654 -21.12 -7.17 -35.46
N TRP A 655 -21.75 -6.67 -34.40
CA TRP A 655 -22.29 -5.31 -34.35
C TRP A 655 -21.19 -4.23 -34.24
N LEU A 656 -20.09 -4.51 -33.54
CA LEU A 656 -18.96 -3.60 -33.40
C LEU A 656 -18.01 -3.60 -34.61
N GLU A 657 -17.96 -4.66 -35.43
CA GLU A 657 -17.04 -4.77 -36.58
C GLU A 657 -17.00 -3.53 -37.49
N PRO A 658 -18.12 -3.02 -38.05
CA PRO A 658 -18.09 -1.87 -38.95
C PRO A 658 -17.58 -0.59 -38.26
N MET A 659 -17.89 -0.41 -36.97
CA MET A 659 -17.44 0.76 -36.19
C MET A 659 -15.94 0.68 -35.90
N ARG A 660 -15.44 -0.50 -35.49
CA ARG A 660 -14.01 -0.78 -35.27
C ARG A 660 -13.19 -0.63 -36.56
N ARG A 661 -13.74 -1.08 -37.69
CA ARG A 661 -13.13 -0.91 -39.03
C ARG A 661 -12.98 0.56 -39.40
N LYS A 662 -14.06 1.36 -39.28
CA LYS A 662 -13.99 2.81 -39.57
C LYS A 662 -13.08 3.55 -38.58
N ALA A 663 -13.07 3.14 -37.31
CA ALA A 663 -12.14 3.67 -36.32
C ALA A 663 -10.66 3.39 -36.69
N ASN A 664 -10.33 2.18 -37.17
CA ASN A 664 -8.98 1.83 -37.61
C ASN A 664 -8.49 2.67 -38.79
N GLU A 665 -9.37 2.97 -39.75
CA GLU A 665 -9.07 3.90 -40.85
C GLU A 665 -8.71 5.30 -40.34
N MET A 666 -9.50 5.84 -39.40
CA MET A 666 -9.27 7.20 -38.87
C MET A 666 -8.05 7.28 -37.94
N VAL A 667 -7.78 6.24 -37.15
CA VAL A 667 -6.56 6.15 -36.34
C VAL A 667 -5.32 6.11 -37.24
N LYS A 668 -5.30 5.24 -38.26
CA LYS A 668 -4.19 5.18 -39.24
C LYS A 668 -4.01 6.47 -40.05
N LYS A 669 -5.09 7.22 -40.30
CA LYS A 669 -5.06 8.48 -41.07
C LYS A 669 -4.60 9.70 -40.24
N TYR A 670 -4.99 9.79 -38.97
CA TYR A 670 -4.86 11.02 -38.17
C TYR A 670 -4.01 10.90 -36.90
N PHE A 671 -3.86 9.72 -36.30
CA PHE A 671 -3.21 9.55 -34.99
C PHE A 671 -1.71 9.23 -35.15
N VAL A 672 -0.95 10.16 -35.75
CA VAL A 672 0.51 10.04 -35.85
C VAL A 672 1.13 10.45 -34.52
N PHE A 673 1.56 9.48 -33.72
CA PHE A 673 2.15 9.70 -32.38
C PHE A 673 3.52 10.37 -32.45
N HIS A 674 3.85 11.17 -31.43
CA HIS A 674 5.22 11.68 -31.24
C HIS A 674 6.23 10.55 -30.96
N PRO A 675 7.48 10.65 -31.45
CA PRO A 675 8.49 9.59 -31.31
C PRO A 675 8.73 9.12 -29.88
N PHE A 676 8.63 9.98 -28.86
CA PHE A 676 8.90 9.58 -27.46
C PHE A 676 7.87 8.58 -26.91
N LEU A 677 6.62 8.62 -27.39
CA LEU A 677 5.57 7.65 -27.02
C LEU A 677 5.82 6.29 -27.68
N VAL A 678 6.22 6.30 -28.96
CA VAL A 678 6.55 5.08 -29.72
C VAL A 678 7.84 4.43 -29.19
N GLU A 679 8.89 5.22 -28.96
CA GLU A 679 10.12 4.79 -28.27
C GLU A 679 9.78 4.12 -26.92
N ARG A 680 8.87 4.69 -26.14
CA ARG A 680 8.51 4.17 -24.83
C ARG A 680 7.66 2.91 -24.91
N ALA A 681 6.68 2.85 -25.81
CA ALA A 681 5.86 1.65 -26.05
C ALA A 681 6.74 0.44 -26.41
N TYR A 682 7.68 0.63 -27.34
CA TYR A 682 8.66 -0.41 -27.70
C TYR A 682 9.58 -0.80 -26.54
N GLN A 683 10.01 0.14 -25.69
CA GLN A 683 10.82 -0.18 -24.50
C GLN A 683 10.09 -1.04 -23.46
N VAL A 684 8.78 -0.86 -23.29
CA VAL A 684 8.01 -1.57 -22.25
C VAL A 684 7.38 -2.87 -22.76
N ASN A 685 7.14 -2.96 -24.06
CA ASN A 685 6.75 -4.19 -24.73
C ASN A 685 7.59 -4.43 -26.00
N PRO A 686 8.88 -4.80 -25.87
CA PRO A 686 9.71 -5.15 -27.01
C PRO A 686 9.30 -6.53 -27.50
N VAL A 687 8.32 -6.53 -28.40
CA VAL A 687 7.80 -7.67 -29.16
C VAL A 687 8.16 -7.40 -30.61
N ASP A 688 8.89 -8.33 -31.23
CA ASP A 688 8.92 -8.39 -32.69
C ASP A 688 7.60 -9.03 -33.13
N SER A 689 6.80 -8.25 -33.85
CA SER A 689 5.46 -8.63 -34.31
C SER A 689 5.45 -9.84 -35.26
N THR A 690 6.63 -10.28 -35.72
CA THR A 690 6.83 -11.43 -36.61
C THR A 690 7.41 -12.68 -35.94
N SER A 691 7.82 -12.65 -34.66
CA SER A 691 8.49 -13.81 -34.03
C SER A 691 8.03 -14.20 -32.62
N THR A 692 7.41 -13.30 -31.86
CA THR A 692 7.22 -13.51 -30.41
C THR A 692 5.76 -13.42 -30.00
N PRO A 693 5.13 -14.55 -29.58
CA PRO A 693 3.76 -14.56 -29.07
C PRO A 693 3.53 -13.62 -27.89
N CYS A 694 2.70 -12.58 -28.10
CA CYS A 694 2.23 -11.69 -27.03
C CYS A 694 0.72 -11.75 -26.79
N LEU A 695 0.36 -11.77 -25.51
CA LEU A 695 -0.98 -11.50 -24.99
C LEU A 695 -1.03 -10.14 -24.27
N ALA A 696 -1.83 -9.20 -24.76
CA ALA A 696 -2.21 -8.01 -24.01
C ALA A 696 -3.31 -8.32 -22.97
N VAL A 697 -3.25 -7.69 -21.80
CA VAL A 697 -4.28 -7.79 -20.75
C VAL A 697 -4.53 -6.42 -20.13
N HIS A 698 -5.77 -5.93 -20.21
CA HIS A 698 -6.15 -4.62 -19.67
C HIS A 698 -7.03 -4.72 -18.42
N LEU A 699 -6.46 -4.36 -17.27
CA LEU A 699 -7.08 -4.44 -15.95
C LEU A 699 -7.48 -3.06 -15.41
N ARG A 700 -8.66 -2.56 -15.80
CA ARG A 700 -9.22 -1.28 -15.30
C ARG A 700 -10.13 -1.48 -14.08
N ASN A 701 -9.61 -1.15 -12.89
CA ASN A 701 -10.24 -1.41 -11.59
C ASN A 701 -10.30 -0.19 -10.65
N SER A 702 -9.72 0.97 -10.97
CA SER A 702 -9.73 2.16 -10.10
C SER A 702 -11.05 2.95 -10.15
N ASP A 703 -11.50 3.37 -11.35
CA ASP A 703 -12.53 4.41 -11.52
C ASP A 703 -13.78 3.95 -12.31
N LYS A 704 -13.78 2.73 -12.84
CA LYS A 704 -14.86 2.18 -13.68
C LYS A 704 -16.18 2.00 -12.89
N GLY A 705 -17.29 2.45 -13.48
CA GLY A 705 -18.65 2.27 -12.96
C GLY A 705 -19.72 2.75 -13.96
N GLY A 706 -20.99 2.47 -13.66
CA GLY A 706 -22.12 2.62 -14.58
C GLY A 706 -22.85 1.30 -14.77
N MET A 707 -24.06 1.31 -15.31
CA MET A 707 -24.93 0.13 -15.42
C MET A 707 -24.29 -0.99 -16.26
N HIS A 708 -23.61 -0.62 -17.35
CA HIS A 708 -22.99 -1.56 -18.29
C HIS A 708 -21.45 -1.63 -18.18
N ARG A 709 -20.89 -1.27 -17.01
CA ARG A 709 -19.44 -1.17 -16.79
C ARG A 709 -18.98 -1.78 -15.45
N THR A 710 -18.55 -3.03 -15.50
CA THR A 710 -18.17 -3.86 -14.34
C THR A 710 -16.66 -3.90 -14.12
N LYS A 711 -16.23 -3.83 -12.85
CA LYS A 711 -14.83 -4.07 -12.44
C LYS A 711 -14.56 -5.56 -12.28
N PHE A 712 -13.41 -6.04 -12.73
CA PHE A 712 -13.05 -7.46 -12.68
C PHE A 712 -11.73 -7.69 -11.95
N PRO A 713 -11.71 -8.44 -10.83
CA PRO A 713 -10.47 -8.76 -10.13
C PRO A 713 -9.53 -9.60 -11.04
N PRO A 714 -8.19 -9.48 -10.89
CA PRO A 714 -7.26 -10.07 -11.85
C PRO A 714 -7.38 -11.60 -12.01
N ASN A 715 -7.84 -12.30 -10.96
CA ASN A 715 -8.09 -13.75 -11.02
C ASN A 715 -9.09 -14.16 -12.13
N LYS A 716 -9.97 -13.28 -12.60
CA LYS A 716 -10.86 -13.54 -13.74
C LYS A 716 -10.11 -13.69 -15.08
N PHE A 717 -8.92 -13.12 -15.19
CA PHE A 717 -8.08 -13.20 -16.39
C PHE A 717 -7.01 -14.31 -16.30
N ARG A 718 -6.65 -14.72 -15.07
CA ARG A 718 -5.62 -15.74 -14.76
C ARG A 718 -5.76 -17.00 -15.62
N ASP A 719 -6.97 -17.53 -15.76
CA ASP A 719 -7.16 -18.84 -16.37
C ASP A 719 -7.08 -18.81 -17.91
N TYR A 720 -7.38 -17.65 -18.53
CA TYR A 720 -7.07 -17.36 -19.94
C TYR A 720 -5.56 -17.14 -20.15
N MET A 721 -4.88 -16.48 -19.21
CA MET A 721 -3.41 -16.32 -19.27
C MET A 721 -2.70 -17.68 -19.13
N LEU A 722 -3.25 -18.61 -18.33
CA LEU A 722 -2.80 -20.01 -18.27
C LEU A 722 -3.10 -20.77 -19.58
N ALA A 723 -4.23 -20.51 -20.23
CA ALA A 723 -4.53 -21.07 -21.56
C ALA A 723 -3.51 -20.59 -22.62
N PHE A 724 -3.19 -19.31 -22.63
CA PHE A 724 -2.14 -18.76 -23.49
C PHE A 724 -0.77 -19.40 -23.23
N ALA A 725 -0.37 -19.59 -21.97
CA ALA A 725 0.85 -20.32 -21.63
C ALA A 725 0.82 -21.78 -22.13
N ARG A 726 -0.31 -22.49 -21.99
CA ARG A 726 -0.51 -23.85 -22.55
C ARG A 726 -0.56 -23.89 -24.08
N ALA A 727 -0.81 -22.76 -24.73
CA ALA A 727 -0.79 -22.61 -26.18
C ALA A 727 0.62 -22.40 -26.75
N GLY A 728 1.66 -22.30 -25.91
CA GLY A 728 3.02 -21.93 -26.31
C GLY A 728 3.27 -20.42 -26.32
N GLY A 729 2.41 -19.65 -25.66
CA GLY A 729 2.61 -18.22 -25.47
C GLY A 729 3.72 -17.94 -24.47
N GLU A 730 4.53 -16.90 -24.73
CA GLU A 730 5.71 -16.57 -23.92
C GLU A 730 5.62 -15.21 -23.22
N HIS A 731 4.92 -14.24 -23.82
CA HIS A 731 4.94 -12.85 -23.36
C HIS A 731 3.53 -12.35 -23.04
N ILE A 732 3.35 -11.67 -21.90
CA ILE A 732 2.06 -11.09 -21.50
C ILE A 732 2.28 -9.63 -21.10
N TYR A 733 1.74 -8.67 -21.86
CA TYR A 733 1.76 -7.26 -21.46
C TYR A 733 0.52 -6.89 -20.64
N ILE A 734 0.69 -6.41 -19.42
CA ILE A 734 -0.42 -5.98 -18.56
C ILE A 734 -0.45 -4.45 -18.40
N ALA A 735 -1.48 -3.85 -18.97
CA ALA A 735 -1.91 -2.48 -18.68
C ALA A 735 -2.85 -2.49 -17.46
N SER A 736 -2.61 -1.63 -16.47
CA SER A 736 -3.53 -1.49 -15.33
C SER A 736 -3.48 -0.11 -14.68
N ASP A 737 -4.65 0.41 -14.34
CA ASP A 737 -4.86 1.67 -13.64
C ASP A 737 -4.66 1.60 -12.12
N THR A 738 -4.38 0.41 -11.56
CA THR A 738 -4.26 0.22 -10.12
C THR A 738 -3.11 -0.70 -9.70
N PHE A 739 -2.37 -0.25 -8.67
CA PHE A 739 -1.28 -1.00 -8.06
C PHE A 739 -1.77 -2.33 -7.47
N ARG A 740 -3.00 -2.36 -6.91
CA ARG A 740 -3.59 -3.57 -6.33
C ARG A 740 -3.79 -4.71 -7.33
N SER A 741 -4.00 -4.42 -8.61
CA SER A 741 -4.07 -5.46 -9.64
C SER A 741 -2.72 -6.17 -9.78
N LEU A 742 -1.63 -5.40 -9.81
CA LEU A 742 -0.26 -5.91 -9.97
C LEU A 742 0.26 -6.55 -8.70
N GLU A 743 -0.03 -6.00 -7.52
CA GLU A 743 0.23 -6.60 -6.22
C GLU A 743 -0.48 -7.96 -6.10
N TYR A 744 -1.79 -8.03 -6.41
CA TYR A 744 -2.54 -9.28 -6.38
C TYR A 744 -1.96 -10.34 -7.33
N ILE A 745 -1.49 -9.95 -8.52
CA ILE A 745 -0.78 -10.84 -9.46
C ILE A 745 0.54 -11.31 -8.85
N THR A 746 1.37 -10.38 -8.36
CA THR A 746 2.70 -10.64 -7.77
C THR A 746 2.62 -11.53 -6.53
N GLU A 747 1.51 -11.49 -5.80
CA GLU A 747 1.20 -12.44 -4.73
C GLU A 747 0.64 -13.76 -5.26
N HIS A 748 -0.53 -13.75 -5.91
CA HIS A 748 -1.39 -14.94 -6.08
C HIS A 748 -1.23 -15.71 -7.40
N PHE A 749 -0.51 -15.19 -8.39
CA PHE A 749 -0.35 -15.91 -9.67
C PHE A 749 0.78 -16.96 -9.58
N PRO A 750 0.71 -18.07 -10.35
CA PRO A 750 1.78 -19.06 -10.37
C PRO A 750 3.06 -18.49 -11.02
N PRO A 751 4.26 -18.97 -10.65
CA PRO A 751 5.54 -18.44 -11.16
C PRO A 751 5.66 -18.40 -12.69
N ILE A 752 5.06 -19.36 -13.40
CA ILE A 752 5.04 -19.39 -14.87
C ILE A 752 4.47 -18.09 -15.45
N LEU A 753 3.32 -17.61 -14.96
CA LEU A 753 2.75 -16.35 -15.44
C LEU A 753 3.60 -15.15 -14.99
N LYS A 754 4.11 -15.14 -13.76
CA LYS A 754 4.95 -14.04 -13.25
C LYS A 754 6.20 -13.81 -14.09
N ASN A 755 6.79 -14.88 -14.64
CA ASN A 755 7.96 -14.79 -15.53
C ASN A 755 7.62 -14.32 -16.95
N MET A 756 6.37 -14.49 -17.40
CA MET A 756 5.88 -14.04 -18.72
C MET A 756 5.38 -12.59 -18.72
N ILE A 757 5.02 -12.07 -17.54
CA ILE A 757 4.33 -10.78 -17.39
C ILE A 757 5.31 -9.60 -17.47
N ARG A 758 5.00 -8.66 -18.37
CA ARG A 758 5.62 -7.34 -18.48
C ARG A 758 4.57 -6.26 -18.19
N THR A 759 5.02 -5.12 -17.69
CA THR A 759 4.22 -3.90 -17.54
C THR A 759 5.09 -2.70 -17.85
N GLN A 760 4.49 -1.50 -17.91
CA GLN A 760 5.20 -0.24 -18.05
C GLN A 760 6.19 0.10 -16.90
N GLY A 761 6.21 -0.71 -15.83
CA GLY A 761 7.08 -0.57 -14.64
C GLY A 761 6.34 -0.06 -13.41
N ASP A 762 6.99 -0.12 -12.25
CA ASP A 762 6.38 0.23 -10.95
C ASP A 762 6.09 1.74 -10.81
N PHE A 763 6.92 2.59 -11.43
CA PHE A 763 6.85 4.05 -11.39
C PHE A 763 5.80 4.68 -12.33
N VAL A 764 4.73 3.97 -12.64
CA VAL A 764 3.63 4.48 -13.48
C VAL A 764 2.45 4.84 -12.58
N VAL A 765 1.76 5.94 -12.90
CA VAL A 765 0.75 6.57 -12.05
C VAL A 765 -0.48 5.68 -11.96
N ARG A 766 -0.57 4.90 -10.88
CA ARG A 766 -1.66 3.96 -10.61
C ARG A 766 -2.31 4.23 -9.27
N SER A 767 -3.62 4.05 -9.21
CA SER A 767 -4.38 4.15 -7.97
C SER A 767 -4.09 2.97 -7.05
N ALA A 768 -3.94 3.19 -5.74
CA ALA A 768 -4.06 2.11 -4.75
C ALA A 768 -5.41 2.16 -4.01
N TRP A 769 -6.31 3.09 -4.35
CA TRP A 769 -7.63 3.24 -3.74
C TRP A 769 -8.75 3.55 -4.76
N LYS A 770 -9.48 4.68 -4.59
CA LYS A 770 -10.62 5.11 -5.41
C LYS A 770 -10.32 6.37 -6.26
N TRP A 771 -9.10 6.87 -6.18
CA TRP A 771 -8.67 8.10 -6.84
C TRP A 771 -8.21 7.76 -8.27
N PRO A 772 -8.85 8.30 -9.33
CA PRO A 772 -8.37 8.09 -10.70
C PRO A 772 -6.94 8.63 -10.88
N ALA A 773 -6.17 8.04 -11.79
CA ALA A 773 -4.76 8.41 -12.00
C ALA A 773 -4.55 9.92 -12.28
N HIS A 774 -5.48 10.55 -13.00
CA HIS A 774 -5.49 12.00 -13.27
C HIS A 774 -5.78 12.89 -12.04
N MET A 775 -5.89 12.33 -10.83
CA MET A 775 -5.92 13.07 -9.56
C MET A 775 -4.67 12.80 -8.70
N LEU A 776 -3.70 12.05 -9.22
CA LEU A 776 -2.48 11.65 -8.51
C LEU A 776 -1.22 12.39 -9.03
N GLU A 777 -1.21 12.75 -10.32
CA GLU A 777 -0.17 13.53 -10.98
C GLU A 777 -0.71 14.45 -12.08
N LYS A 778 0.19 15.34 -12.54
CA LYS A 778 0.08 16.13 -13.77
C LYS A 778 -0.49 15.31 -14.93
N HIS A 779 -1.51 15.86 -15.60
CA HIS A 779 -2.30 15.21 -16.63
C HIS A 779 -1.46 14.73 -17.82
N HIS A 780 -0.42 15.48 -18.21
CA HIS A 780 0.45 15.17 -19.34
C HIS A 780 1.26 13.89 -19.15
N ARG A 781 1.73 13.62 -17.92
CA ARG A 781 2.37 12.34 -17.57
C ARG A 781 1.35 11.19 -17.63
N VAL A 782 0.20 11.34 -16.98
CA VAL A 782 -0.86 10.31 -16.94
C VAL A 782 -1.38 10.00 -18.35
N ASN A 783 -1.54 11.02 -19.19
CA ASN A 783 -1.89 10.86 -20.61
C ASN A 783 -0.81 10.08 -21.36
N SER A 784 0.46 10.47 -21.23
CA SER A 784 1.58 9.80 -21.90
C SER A 784 1.70 8.32 -21.49
N GLU A 785 1.58 8.02 -20.19
CA GLU A 785 1.58 6.66 -19.66
C GLU A 785 0.38 5.84 -20.19
N ALA A 786 -0.83 6.42 -20.26
CA ALA A 786 -2.00 5.74 -20.82
C ALA A 786 -1.94 5.53 -22.35
N LEU A 787 -1.30 6.45 -23.10
CA LEU A 787 -1.05 6.29 -24.54
C LEU A 787 0.02 5.22 -24.82
N VAL A 788 1.05 5.14 -23.99
CA VAL A 788 2.06 4.07 -24.03
C VAL A 788 1.45 2.71 -23.76
N ASP A 789 0.55 2.57 -22.77
CA ASP A 789 -0.17 1.32 -22.53
C ASP A 789 -1.08 0.93 -23.71
N ALA A 790 -1.72 1.90 -24.38
CA ALA A 790 -2.53 1.63 -25.57
C ALA A 790 -1.70 1.10 -26.75
N LEU A 791 -0.58 1.77 -27.06
CA LEU A 791 0.39 1.35 -28.09
C LEU A 791 1.02 -0.02 -27.76
N ALA A 792 1.50 -0.20 -26.53
CA ALA A 792 2.14 -1.44 -26.10
C ALA A 792 1.19 -2.65 -26.19
N MET A 793 -0.12 -2.45 -26.02
CA MET A 793 -1.12 -3.49 -26.22
C MET A 793 -1.46 -3.77 -27.70
N SER A 794 -1.32 -2.80 -28.61
CA SER A 794 -1.62 -3.04 -30.05
C SER A 794 -0.56 -3.88 -30.75
N GLU A 795 0.68 -3.92 -30.25
CA GLU A 795 1.75 -4.77 -30.78
C GLU A 795 1.56 -6.27 -30.48
N CYS A 796 0.57 -6.64 -29.67
CA CYS A 796 0.27 -8.03 -29.32
C CYS A 796 -0.81 -8.64 -30.22
N GLN A 797 -0.75 -9.96 -30.42
CA GLN A 797 -1.63 -10.69 -31.32
C GLN A 797 -2.91 -11.23 -30.64
N LEU A 798 -3.04 -11.05 -29.32
CA LEU A 798 -4.21 -11.43 -28.52
C LEU A 798 -4.47 -10.37 -27.45
N LEU A 799 -5.74 -10.13 -27.08
CA LEU A 799 -6.10 -9.14 -26.04
C LEU A 799 -7.20 -9.66 -25.09
N LEU A 800 -6.94 -9.69 -23.78
CA LEU A 800 -7.99 -9.83 -22.76
C LEU A 800 -8.35 -8.46 -22.18
N HIS A 801 -9.64 -8.12 -22.11
CA HIS A 801 -10.05 -6.81 -21.62
C HIS A 801 -11.46 -6.80 -21.02
N GLY A 802 -11.86 -5.64 -20.50
CA GLY A 802 -13.27 -5.26 -20.37
C GLY A 802 -13.57 -4.02 -21.21
N ASN A 803 -14.83 -3.56 -21.14
CA ASN A 803 -15.32 -2.30 -21.71
C ASN A 803 -14.46 -1.11 -21.21
N SER A 804 -13.65 -0.53 -22.09
CA SER A 804 -12.85 0.68 -21.82
C SER A 804 -12.29 1.26 -23.12
N ALA A 805 -12.24 2.60 -23.23
CA ALA A 805 -11.75 3.29 -24.42
C ALA A 805 -10.26 3.05 -24.71
N ILE A 806 -9.46 2.68 -23.69
CA ILE A 806 -8.05 2.27 -23.88
C ILE A 806 -7.94 0.82 -24.43
N SER A 807 -8.90 -0.06 -24.15
CA SER A 807 -8.98 -1.39 -24.81
C SER A 807 -9.33 -1.20 -26.29
N GLU A 808 -10.34 -0.37 -26.56
CA GLU A 808 -10.74 -0.03 -27.91
C GLU A 808 -9.63 0.68 -28.69
N ALA A 809 -8.84 1.56 -28.05
CA ALA A 809 -7.70 2.21 -28.69
C ALA A 809 -6.71 1.21 -29.29
N ALA A 810 -6.37 0.14 -28.55
CA ALA A 810 -5.48 -0.91 -29.06
C ALA A 810 -6.11 -1.66 -30.27
N ILE A 811 -7.42 -1.93 -30.23
CA ILE A 811 -8.18 -2.53 -31.35
C ILE A 811 -8.30 -1.57 -32.55
N TYR A 812 -8.31 -0.26 -32.31
CA TYR A 812 -8.32 0.75 -33.39
C TYR A 812 -6.93 0.97 -33.99
N MET A 813 -5.84 0.56 -33.33
CA MET A 813 -4.50 0.52 -33.92
C MET A 813 -4.30 -0.81 -34.68
N ASN A 814 -4.51 -1.93 -33.98
CA ASN A 814 -4.45 -3.29 -34.52
C ASN A 814 -5.86 -3.90 -34.62
N LEU A 815 -6.40 -3.93 -35.85
CA LEU A 815 -7.76 -4.41 -36.10
C LEU A 815 -7.93 -5.93 -35.93
N ASP A 816 -6.86 -6.73 -35.99
CA ASP A 816 -6.97 -8.19 -35.85
C ASP A 816 -7.36 -8.59 -34.41
N LEU A 817 -6.98 -7.76 -33.43
CA LEU A 817 -7.46 -7.85 -32.04
C LEU A 817 -8.98 -7.80 -31.92
N HIS A 818 -9.73 -7.28 -32.90
CA HIS A 818 -11.19 -7.39 -32.90
C HIS A 818 -11.67 -8.85 -32.84
N ARG A 819 -10.99 -9.75 -33.58
CA ARG A 819 -11.31 -11.18 -33.66
C ARG A 819 -10.44 -12.01 -32.70
N GLN A 820 -9.33 -11.44 -32.25
CA GLN A 820 -8.33 -12.06 -31.37
C GLN A 820 -8.44 -11.57 -29.91
N SER A 821 -9.62 -11.14 -29.46
CA SER A 821 -9.84 -10.65 -28.10
C SER A 821 -10.96 -11.34 -27.31
N VAL A 822 -10.86 -11.27 -25.98
CA VAL A 822 -11.89 -11.68 -25.03
C VAL A 822 -12.30 -10.45 -24.23
N ASN A 823 -13.49 -9.91 -24.51
CA ASN A 823 -14.13 -8.90 -23.66
C ASN A 823 -14.91 -9.59 -22.54
N TYR A 824 -14.51 -9.37 -21.29
CA TYR A 824 -15.16 -10.02 -20.13
C TYR A 824 -16.61 -9.53 -19.91
N GLU A 825 -17.00 -8.39 -20.49
CA GLU A 825 -18.39 -7.89 -20.48
C GLU A 825 -19.26 -8.38 -21.64
N ASP A 826 -18.72 -9.06 -22.65
CA ASP A 826 -19.56 -9.67 -23.69
C ASP A 826 -20.18 -10.99 -23.16
N PRO A 827 -21.52 -11.13 -23.12
CA PRO A 827 -22.15 -12.39 -22.73
C PRO A 827 -21.80 -13.55 -23.66
N ASN A 828 -21.42 -13.27 -24.92
CA ASN A 828 -21.06 -14.26 -25.96
C ASN A 828 -19.54 -14.46 -26.13
N ARG A 829 -18.73 -13.99 -25.17
CA ARG A 829 -17.26 -14.14 -25.21
C ARG A 829 -16.84 -15.61 -25.27
N MET A 830 -15.74 -15.89 -25.97
CA MET A 830 -15.12 -17.21 -26.03
C MET A 830 -14.81 -17.78 -24.64
N GLY A 831 -15.02 -19.08 -24.47
CA GLY A 831 -14.57 -19.84 -23.30
C GLY A 831 -13.05 -20.03 -23.26
N ILE A 832 -12.55 -20.51 -22.12
CA ILE A 832 -11.09 -20.68 -21.89
C ILE A 832 -10.48 -21.69 -22.88
N GLN A 833 -11.21 -22.77 -23.19
CA GLN A 833 -10.79 -23.81 -24.13
C GLN A 833 -10.79 -23.30 -25.60
N GLU A 834 -11.80 -22.52 -25.98
CA GLU A 834 -11.91 -21.90 -27.31
C GLU A 834 -10.78 -20.88 -27.53
N PHE A 835 -10.52 -20.06 -26.51
CA PHE A 835 -9.38 -19.15 -26.49
C PHE A 835 -8.03 -19.90 -26.53
N GLU A 836 -7.90 -21.07 -25.90
CA GLU A 836 -6.68 -21.89 -26.02
C GLU A 836 -6.47 -22.42 -27.45
N VAL A 837 -7.54 -22.80 -28.14
CA VAL A 837 -7.48 -23.22 -29.56
C VAL A 837 -7.11 -22.03 -30.45
N LEU A 838 -7.73 -20.87 -30.27
CA LEU A 838 -7.41 -19.64 -30.99
C LEU A 838 -5.95 -19.23 -30.75
N ALA A 839 -5.47 -19.26 -29.50
CA ALA A 839 -4.09 -18.95 -29.18
C ALA A 839 -3.11 -19.92 -29.89
N LYS A 840 -3.40 -21.23 -29.91
CA LYS A 840 -2.59 -22.22 -30.66
C LYS A 840 -2.58 -21.96 -32.16
N GLN A 841 -3.68 -21.47 -32.73
CA GLN A 841 -3.75 -21.09 -34.15
C GLN A 841 -2.89 -19.84 -34.43
N VAL A 842 -3.08 -18.76 -33.66
CA VAL A 842 -2.31 -17.51 -33.80
C VAL A 842 -0.80 -17.76 -33.62
N ILE A 843 -0.41 -18.53 -32.60
CA ILE A 843 0.98 -18.88 -32.31
C ILE A 843 1.55 -19.82 -33.41
N GLY A 844 0.78 -20.84 -33.81
CA GLY A 844 1.18 -21.79 -34.85
C GLY A 844 1.33 -21.16 -36.24
N SER A 845 0.68 -20.02 -36.49
CA SER A 845 0.84 -19.22 -37.71
C SER A 845 2.07 -18.29 -37.70
N ALA A 846 2.70 -18.07 -36.53
CA ALA A 846 3.73 -17.04 -36.35
C ALA A 846 5.19 -17.55 -36.47
N VAL A 847 5.45 -18.85 -36.55
CA VAL A 847 6.83 -19.40 -36.53
C VAL A 847 7.06 -20.56 -37.51
N PRO A 848 8.00 -20.45 -38.47
CA PRO A 848 8.50 -21.59 -39.25
C PRO A 848 9.40 -22.50 -38.39
N LYS A 849 9.19 -23.82 -38.46
CA LYS A 849 9.97 -24.81 -37.69
C LYS A 849 11.40 -25.02 -38.21
N PRO A 850 12.34 -25.32 -37.30
CA PRO A 850 13.28 -26.43 -37.50
C PRO A 850 13.24 -27.49 -36.37
N ASN A 851 14.09 -28.52 -36.48
CA ASN A 851 13.95 -29.82 -35.78
C ASN A 851 14.31 -29.85 -34.28
N PRO A 852 13.78 -30.84 -33.52
CA PRO A 852 14.15 -31.09 -32.13
C PRO A 852 15.21 -32.20 -31.96
N GLU A 853 16.45 -31.88 -31.61
CA GLU A 853 17.43 -32.89 -31.14
C GLU A 853 18.27 -32.46 -29.92
N SER A 854 17.93 -33.05 -28.77
CA SER A 854 18.85 -33.45 -27.68
C SER A 854 19.50 -32.41 -26.75
N VAL A 855 19.92 -32.92 -25.57
CA VAL A 855 20.73 -32.30 -24.50
C VAL A 855 20.10 -31.06 -23.79
N GLY A 856 19.98 -31.01 -22.46
CA GLY A 856 20.31 -31.99 -21.43
C GLY A 856 19.80 -31.57 -20.04
N LYS A 857 19.57 -32.53 -19.13
CA LYS A 857 18.96 -32.27 -17.82
C LYS A 857 19.88 -31.48 -16.88
N LYS A 858 19.39 -30.35 -16.35
CA LYS A 858 19.71 -29.88 -14.98
C LYS A 858 18.45 -29.30 -14.32
N LYS A 859 18.06 -29.88 -13.19
CA LYS A 859 16.97 -29.37 -12.33
C LYS A 859 17.49 -28.24 -11.45
N ILE A 860 16.70 -27.19 -11.28
CA ILE A 860 16.65 -26.35 -10.08
C ILE A 860 15.16 -26.16 -9.76
N ASP A 861 14.64 -26.89 -8.79
CA ASP A 861 13.25 -26.73 -8.35
C ASP A 861 13.15 -25.53 -7.39
N ALA A 862 12.53 -24.43 -7.84
CA ALA A 862 12.36 -23.20 -7.06
C ALA A 862 10.92 -22.67 -7.19
N GLY A 863 10.00 -23.28 -6.45
CA GLY A 863 8.61 -22.85 -6.38
C GLY A 863 7.80 -23.75 -5.45
N GLY A 864 7.35 -23.19 -4.32
CA GLY A 864 6.63 -23.91 -3.26
C GLY A 864 5.23 -24.37 -3.66
N LYS A 865 5.15 -25.39 -4.51
CA LYS A 865 3.91 -26.16 -4.67
C LYS A 865 3.59 -26.90 -3.38
N VAL A 866 2.31 -27.01 -3.07
CA VAL A 866 1.81 -27.97 -2.06
C VAL A 866 2.27 -29.37 -2.49
N ARG A 867 2.96 -30.09 -1.60
CA ARG A 867 3.42 -31.45 -1.88
C ARG A 867 2.33 -32.43 -1.48
N ILE A 868 1.79 -33.14 -2.46
CA ILE A 868 0.74 -34.13 -2.27
C ILE A 868 1.37 -35.53 -2.38
N ILE A 869 0.98 -36.43 -1.49
CA ILE A 869 1.21 -37.87 -1.62
C ILE A 869 -0.16 -38.49 -1.89
N GLU A 870 -0.32 -39.07 -3.07
CA GLU A 870 -1.59 -39.66 -3.54
C GLU A 870 -1.57 -41.18 -3.36
N GLY A 871 -2.71 -41.76 -2.95
CA GLY A 871 -2.86 -43.21 -2.85
C GLY A 871 -2.94 -43.91 -4.21
N ASN A 872 -3.67 -43.33 -5.17
CA ASN A 872 -3.86 -43.82 -6.53
C ASN A 872 -3.64 -42.68 -7.55
N SER A 873 -2.74 -42.88 -8.52
CA SER A 873 -2.37 -41.88 -9.54
C SER A 873 -3.41 -41.69 -10.66
N ASN A 874 -4.44 -42.54 -10.74
CA ASN A 874 -5.52 -42.46 -11.73
C ASN A 874 -6.81 -41.89 -11.12
N ARG A 875 -6.65 -41.00 -10.12
CA ARG A 875 -7.70 -40.41 -9.29
C ARG A 875 -8.87 -39.81 -10.08
N LYS A 876 -10.06 -39.90 -9.48
CA LYS A 876 -11.20 -39.00 -9.75
C LYS A 876 -11.62 -38.33 -8.46
N CYS A 877 -11.75 -37.00 -8.46
CA CYS A 877 -12.23 -36.23 -7.31
C CYS A 877 -13.57 -36.75 -6.78
N LYS A 878 -13.75 -36.74 -5.47
CA LYS A 878 -15.07 -36.93 -4.84
C LYS A 878 -15.77 -35.59 -4.60
N ARG A 879 -17.06 -35.62 -4.27
CA ARG A 879 -17.91 -34.43 -4.09
C ARG A 879 -17.71 -33.75 -2.72
N ASN A 880 -17.24 -34.50 -1.73
CA ASN A 880 -17.05 -34.04 -0.36
C ASN A 880 -15.66 -34.43 0.14
N ALA A 881 -15.24 -33.88 1.28
CA ALA A 881 -13.97 -34.22 1.91
C ALA A 881 -14.13 -34.50 3.40
N ILE A 882 -13.61 -35.64 3.86
CA ILE A 882 -13.27 -35.87 5.26
C ILE A 882 -11.85 -35.34 5.48
N VAL A 883 -11.64 -34.52 6.51
CA VAL A 883 -10.37 -33.86 6.78
C VAL A 883 -9.84 -34.18 8.16
N TYR A 884 -8.56 -34.52 8.20
CA TYR A 884 -7.72 -34.57 9.39
C TYR A 884 -6.60 -33.54 9.25
N LEU A 885 -6.17 -32.96 10.37
CA LEU A 885 -4.92 -32.22 10.47
C LEU A 885 -4.10 -32.92 11.55
N ALA A 886 -3.04 -33.60 11.15
CA ALA A 886 -2.31 -34.54 11.98
C ALA A 886 -0.80 -34.31 11.94
N GLN A 887 -0.14 -34.82 12.97
CA GLN A 887 1.31 -34.87 13.11
C GLN A 887 1.65 -36.20 13.78
N LYS A 888 2.79 -36.82 13.49
CA LYS A 888 3.11 -38.15 14.08
C LYS A 888 3.27 -38.13 15.61
N LYS A 889 3.78 -37.02 16.15
CA LYS A 889 3.97 -36.81 17.59
C LYS A 889 3.52 -35.41 17.97
N HIS A 890 2.61 -35.28 18.94
CA HIS A 890 1.96 -33.99 19.21
C HIS A 890 2.94 -32.95 19.75
N SER A 891 3.23 -31.92 18.94
CA SER A 891 4.15 -30.81 19.26
C SER A 891 3.83 -30.06 20.56
N SER A 892 2.61 -30.13 21.08
CA SER A 892 2.21 -29.47 22.33
C SER A 892 1.87 -30.44 23.49
N TYR A 893 1.81 -31.75 23.25
CA TYR A 893 1.40 -32.76 24.26
C TYR A 893 2.34 -33.97 24.37
N GLY A 894 3.34 -34.11 23.49
CA GLY A 894 4.34 -35.18 23.52
C GLY A 894 3.85 -36.60 23.14
N ARG A 895 2.53 -36.83 23.10
CA ARG A 895 1.89 -38.11 22.76
C ARG A 895 2.20 -38.61 21.35
N ASP A 896 2.13 -39.93 21.17
CA ASP A 896 2.06 -40.57 19.85
C ASP A 896 0.69 -40.28 19.25
N SER A 897 0.66 -39.41 18.25
CA SER A 897 -0.56 -39.00 17.56
C SER A 897 -0.83 -39.83 16.31
N PHE A 898 0.17 -40.54 15.78
CA PHE A 898 0.00 -41.47 14.67
C PHE A 898 -0.82 -42.70 15.11
N ALA A 899 -0.56 -43.24 16.30
CA ALA A 899 -1.36 -44.33 16.87
C ALA A 899 -2.83 -43.94 17.12
N LEU A 900 -3.08 -42.68 17.54
CA LEU A 900 -4.44 -42.16 17.74
C LEU A 900 -5.15 -41.97 16.39
N LEU A 901 -4.47 -41.39 15.40
CA LEU A 901 -4.96 -41.24 14.03
C LEU A 901 -5.33 -42.58 13.40
N LEU A 902 -4.50 -43.62 13.59
CA LEU A 902 -4.80 -44.98 13.11
C LEU A 902 -6.08 -45.54 13.77
N LYS A 903 -6.26 -45.37 15.09
CA LYS A 903 -7.51 -45.74 15.80
C LYS A 903 -8.71 -44.94 15.28
N SER A 904 -8.55 -43.63 15.08
CA SER A 904 -9.57 -42.72 14.58
C SER A 904 -10.04 -43.09 13.17
N MET A 905 -9.11 -43.16 12.22
CA MET A 905 -9.39 -43.53 10.83
C MET A 905 -9.97 -44.94 10.71
N LYS A 906 -9.50 -45.89 11.54
CA LYS A 906 -10.09 -47.23 11.59
C LYS A 906 -11.56 -47.18 11.99
N LEU A 907 -11.88 -46.47 13.06
CA LEU A 907 -13.26 -46.33 13.52
C LEU A 907 -14.14 -45.57 12.51
N VAL A 908 -13.64 -44.52 11.86
CA VAL A 908 -14.37 -43.81 10.78
C VAL A 908 -14.54 -44.69 9.53
N ASN A 909 -13.62 -45.62 9.25
CA ASN A 909 -13.82 -46.63 8.22
C ASN A 909 -14.90 -47.63 8.60
N ASP A 910 -14.73 -48.29 9.74
CA ASP A 910 -15.54 -49.42 10.20
C ASP A 910 -16.99 -48.98 10.53
N ASN A 911 -17.20 -47.72 10.95
CA ASN A 911 -18.50 -47.17 11.31
C ASN A 911 -19.09 -46.13 10.33
N TYR A 912 -18.40 -45.74 9.25
CA TYR A 912 -18.98 -44.83 8.25
C TYR A 912 -18.57 -45.14 6.81
N LEU A 913 -17.28 -45.06 6.44
CA LEU A 913 -16.86 -45.13 5.03
C LEU A 913 -17.11 -46.49 4.36
N SER A 914 -16.99 -47.58 5.12
CA SER A 914 -17.24 -48.95 4.62
C SER A 914 -18.72 -49.29 4.46
N LEU A 915 -19.62 -48.49 5.07
CA LEU A 915 -21.06 -48.69 5.02
C LEU A 915 -21.66 -48.05 3.76
N ASN A 916 -22.68 -48.70 3.19
CA ASN A 916 -23.63 -48.15 2.20
C ASN A 916 -23.02 -47.30 1.06
N ASN A 917 -21.78 -47.62 0.66
CA ASN A 917 -20.96 -46.91 -0.33
C ASN A 917 -20.59 -45.44 0.02
N HIS A 918 -20.61 -45.02 1.28
CA HIS A 918 -20.28 -43.64 1.68
C HIS A 918 -18.87 -43.19 1.22
N LYS A 919 -17.89 -44.11 1.18
CA LYS A 919 -16.56 -43.88 0.57
C LYS A 919 -16.60 -43.35 -0.87
N GLU A 920 -17.69 -43.57 -1.60
CA GLU A 920 -17.81 -43.11 -2.98
C GLU A 920 -18.18 -41.63 -3.09
N ASN A 921 -18.64 -41.00 -2.00
CA ASN A 921 -19.07 -39.59 -1.96
C ASN A 921 -17.98 -38.63 -1.43
N ALA A 922 -16.93 -39.15 -0.76
CA ALA A 922 -15.91 -38.33 -0.09
C ALA A 922 -14.45 -38.80 -0.26
N ASP A 923 -13.56 -37.84 -0.47
CA ASP A 923 -12.11 -38.02 -0.34
C ASP A 923 -11.73 -37.96 1.16
N VAL A 924 -10.63 -38.61 1.56
CA VAL A 924 -10.06 -38.56 2.91
C VAL A 924 -8.69 -37.86 2.83
N ILE A 925 -8.60 -36.68 3.43
CA ILE A 925 -7.43 -35.79 3.31
C ILE A 925 -6.78 -35.63 4.68
N ILE A 926 -5.48 -35.93 4.76
CA ILE A 926 -4.66 -35.67 5.96
C ILE A 926 -3.70 -34.53 5.65
N PHE A 927 -3.95 -33.38 6.26
CA PHE A 927 -3.03 -32.26 6.30
C PHE A 927 -1.93 -32.54 7.33
N HIS A 928 -0.67 -32.27 6.97
CA HIS A 928 0.49 -32.53 7.83
C HIS A 928 1.63 -31.54 7.55
N THR A 929 2.79 -31.69 8.19
CA THR A 929 3.97 -30.83 7.95
C THR A 929 5.23 -31.66 7.74
N ALA A 930 5.50 -32.02 6.49
CA ALA A 930 6.63 -32.81 6.00
C ALA A 930 6.89 -34.19 6.67
N ASP A 931 6.12 -34.58 7.69
CA ASP A 931 6.36 -35.75 8.55
C ASP A 931 5.69 -37.05 8.07
N PHE A 932 4.67 -36.98 7.20
CA PHE A 932 4.06 -38.15 6.56
C PHE A 932 4.70 -38.45 5.20
N THR A 933 4.79 -39.74 4.88
CA THR A 933 5.47 -40.33 3.72
C THR A 933 4.59 -41.38 3.02
N LYS A 934 5.02 -41.96 1.91
CA LYS A 934 4.24 -43.04 1.26
C LYS A 934 4.14 -44.28 2.14
N ASP A 935 5.20 -44.63 2.84
CA ASP A 935 5.29 -45.77 3.75
C ASP A 935 4.23 -45.69 4.87
N ASP A 936 3.92 -44.47 5.35
CA ASP A 936 2.84 -44.24 6.34
C ASP A 936 1.45 -44.49 5.76
N MET A 937 1.26 -44.26 4.46
CA MET A 937 0.03 -44.58 3.75
C MET A 937 -0.15 -46.09 3.63
N ASP A 938 0.95 -46.83 3.39
CA ASP A 938 0.95 -48.29 3.37
C ASP A 938 0.65 -48.88 4.79
N ILE A 939 1.08 -48.19 5.86
CA ILE A 939 0.72 -48.54 7.25
C ILE A 939 -0.76 -48.24 7.54
N ILE A 940 -1.27 -47.08 7.13
CA ILE A 940 -2.70 -46.74 7.27
C ILE A 940 -3.56 -47.74 6.49
N GLU A 941 -3.21 -48.05 5.24
CA GLU A 941 -3.89 -49.04 4.42
C GLU A 941 -3.94 -50.42 5.09
N LYS A 942 -2.83 -50.87 5.69
CA LYS A 942 -2.74 -52.13 6.44
C LYS A 942 -3.57 -52.16 7.73
N SER A 943 -3.81 -51.01 8.37
CA SER A 943 -4.54 -50.90 9.64
C SER A 943 -6.03 -50.65 9.46
N VAL A 944 -6.39 -49.79 8.51
CA VAL A 944 -7.75 -49.35 8.21
C VAL A 944 -8.42 -50.27 7.18
N GLY A 945 -7.69 -50.68 6.14
CA GLY A 945 -8.15 -51.61 5.09
C GLY A 945 -7.80 -51.11 3.68
N ALA A 946 -7.50 -52.04 2.77
CA ALA A 946 -7.02 -51.75 1.41
C ALA A 946 -7.89 -50.74 0.62
N SER A 947 -9.22 -50.79 0.81
CA SER A 947 -10.17 -49.90 0.14
C SER A 947 -10.08 -48.41 0.51
N ILE A 948 -9.30 -48.04 1.54
CA ILE A 948 -9.05 -46.62 1.85
C ILE A 948 -8.13 -45.95 0.82
N ARG A 949 -7.29 -46.74 0.13
CA ARG A 949 -6.17 -46.24 -0.67
C ARG A 949 -6.59 -45.34 -1.85
N ASP A 950 -7.72 -45.65 -2.49
CA ASP A 950 -8.25 -44.87 -3.62
C ASP A 950 -8.79 -43.49 -3.21
N SER A 951 -9.16 -43.31 -1.95
CA SER A 951 -9.69 -42.06 -1.41
C SER A 951 -8.71 -41.32 -0.49
N LEU A 952 -7.47 -41.81 -0.28
CA LEU A 952 -6.55 -41.27 0.72
C LEU A 952 -5.46 -40.36 0.13
N TYR A 953 -5.32 -39.16 0.70
CA TYR A 953 -4.38 -38.12 0.29
C TYR A 953 -3.66 -37.51 1.48
N PHE A 954 -2.34 -37.40 1.41
CA PHE A 954 -1.57 -36.58 2.35
C PHE A 954 -1.19 -35.26 1.69
N ILE A 955 -1.38 -34.15 2.39
CA ILE A 955 -1.16 -32.80 1.90
C ILE A 955 -0.20 -32.08 2.85
N ASP A 956 1.03 -31.91 2.41
CA ASP A 956 2.10 -31.25 3.15
C ASP A 956 1.89 -29.73 3.14
N LEU A 957 1.63 -29.18 4.32
CA LEU A 957 1.40 -27.76 4.53
C LEU A 957 2.67 -26.97 4.91
N GLU A 958 3.79 -27.61 5.25
CA GLU A 958 4.93 -26.96 5.93
C GLU A 958 5.41 -25.68 5.20
N ASN A 959 5.54 -25.78 3.88
CA ASN A 959 6.08 -24.72 3.02
C ASN A 959 4.98 -23.95 2.26
N THR A 960 3.73 -24.01 2.72
CA THR A 960 2.55 -23.46 2.05
C THR A 960 2.07 -22.13 2.67
N PRO A 961 1.27 -21.31 1.96
CA PRO A 961 0.68 -20.11 2.53
C PRO A 961 -0.31 -20.38 3.68
N TYR A 962 -0.79 -21.62 3.83
CA TYR A 962 -1.83 -22.04 4.77
C TYR A 962 -1.28 -22.50 6.15
N TRP A 963 0.04 -22.47 6.35
CA TRP A 963 0.68 -22.88 7.62
C TRP A 963 1.80 -21.95 8.10
N ARG A 964 1.69 -20.68 7.73
CA ARG A 964 2.55 -19.58 8.15
C ARG A 964 1.75 -18.53 8.91
N ARG A 965 2.43 -17.69 9.69
CA ARG A 965 1.78 -16.52 10.29
C ARG A 965 1.30 -15.55 9.20
N PRO A 966 0.09 -14.97 9.31
CA PRO A 966 -0.38 -13.91 8.41
C PRO A 966 0.61 -12.75 8.38
N LYS A 967 0.78 -12.09 7.22
CA LYS A 967 1.79 -11.03 7.01
C LYS A 967 1.77 -9.95 8.10
N TRP A 968 0.59 -9.54 8.53
CA TRP A 968 0.37 -8.50 9.55
C TRP A 968 0.59 -8.97 11.01
N HIS A 969 0.94 -10.25 11.23
CA HIS A 969 1.35 -10.84 12.52
C HIS A 969 2.68 -11.62 12.43
N ILE A 970 3.40 -11.53 11.30
CA ILE A 970 4.62 -12.32 11.08
C ILE A 970 5.79 -11.88 11.98
N ASN A 971 5.71 -10.66 12.53
CA ASN A 971 6.68 -10.08 13.47
C ASN A 971 6.23 -10.17 14.95
N ASP A 972 5.09 -10.80 15.25
CA ASP A 972 4.66 -11.00 16.65
C ASP A 972 5.66 -11.91 17.39
N ASP A 973 6.20 -11.50 18.55
CA ASP A 973 6.99 -12.40 19.41
C ASP A 973 6.08 -13.46 20.07
N PRO A 974 6.30 -14.77 19.85
CA PRO A 974 5.54 -15.83 20.52
C PRO A 974 5.59 -15.76 22.05
N LYS A 975 6.66 -15.24 22.66
CA LYS A 975 6.77 -15.10 24.12
C LYS A 975 5.73 -14.13 24.70
N SER A 976 5.29 -13.14 23.90
CA SER A 976 4.23 -12.19 24.29
C SER A 976 2.82 -12.80 24.28
N TRP A 977 2.65 -13.99 23.71
CA TRP A 977 1.33 -14.59 23.53
C TRP A 977 0.82 -15.23 24.82
N TYR A 978 -0.47 -15.01 25.10
CA TYR A 978 -1.14 -15.58 26.26
C TYR A 978 -0.94 -17.11 26.33
N ALA A 979 -0.32 -17.58 27.42
CA ALA A 979 -0.02 -18.97 27.72
C ALA A 979 0.82 -19.71 26.64
N TYR A 980 1.76 -19.01 25.99
CA TYR A 980 2.92 -19.65 25.35
C TYR A 980 3.93 -20.12 26.42
N PRO A 981 4.66 -21.24 26.24
CA PRO A 981 4.59 -22.18 25.12
C PRO A 981 3.50 -23.27 25.24
N LYS A 982 2.74 -23.37 26.36
CA LYS A 982 1.71 -24.43 26.54
C LYS A 982 0.73 -24.49 25.37
N PHE A 983 0.32 -23.33 24.84
CA PHE A 983 -0.28 -23.24 23.52
C PHE A 983 0.76 -22.73 22.52
N SER A 984 1.38 -23.66 21.80
CA SER A 984 2.51 -23.43 20.87
C SER A 984 2.14 -22.61 19.63
N GLU A 985 3.12 -22.23 18.81
CA GLU A 985 2.85 -21.65 17.49
C GLU A 985 2.12 -22.65 16.57
N GLY A 986 2.47 -23.94 16.62
CA GLY A 986 1.78 -25.00 15.87
C GLY A 986 0.29 -25.11 16.24
N TYR A 987 -0.03 -25.03 17.54
CA TYR A 987 -1.43 -25.03 18.01
C TYR A 987 -2.21 -23.78 17.54
N ARG A 988 -1.54 -22.63 17.42
CA ARG A 988 -2.17 -21.38 16.91
C ARG A 988 -2.30 -21.37 15.39
N LYS A 989 -1.39 -22.03 14.67
CA LYS A 989 -1.53 -22.34 13.23
C LYS A 989 -2.67 -23.31 12.98
N MET A 990 -2.86 -24.34 13.81
CA MET A 990 -4.03 -25.24 13.77
C MET A 990 -5.35 -24.45 13.88
N ILE A 991 -5.46 -23.59 14.90
CA ILE A 991 -6.62 -22.70 15.08
C ILE A 991 -6.83 -21.83 13.83
N HIS A 992 -5.77 -21.22 13.32
CA HIS A 992 -5.84 -20.35 12.15
C HIS A 992 -6.27 -21.12 10.88
N PHE A 993 -5.75 -22.33 10.69
CA PHE A 993 -6.05 -23.19 9.56
C PHE A 993 -7.53 -23.59 9.55
N PHE A 994 -8.04 -24.16 10.64
CA PHE A 994 -9.45 -24.59 10.68
C PHE A 994 -10.42 -23.41 10.68
N ALA A 995 -10.11 -22.29 11.34
CA ALA A 995 -11.00 -21.13 11.37
C ALA A 995 -11.02 -20.32 10.08
N ILE A 996 -9.87 -20.20 9.38
CA ILE A 996 -9.67 -19.26 8.27
C ILE A 996 -9.22 -19.99 7.01
N ASP A 997 -8.05 -20.65 7.04
CA ASP A 997 -7.33 -21.00 5.81
C ASP A 997 -7.97 -22.17 5.06
N ILE A 998 -8.63 -23.11 5.76
CA ILE A 998 -9.23 -24.31 5.17
C ILE A 998 -10.29 -23.97 4.11
N TRP A 999 -11.06 -22.90 4.30
CA TRP A 999 -12.11 -22.47 3.37
C TRP A 999 -11.52 -21.91 2.06
N SER A 1000 -10.40 -21.19 2.16
CA SER A 1000 -9.60 -20.75 1.01
C SER A 1000 -8.83 -21.92 0.39
N PHE A 1001 -8.28 -22.85 1.18
CA PHE A 1001 -7.59 -24.03 0.68
C PHE A 1001 -8.51 -24.83 -0.24
N PHE A 1002 -9.71 -25.21 0.21
CA PHE A 1002 -10.65 -25.94 -0.64
C PHE A 1002 -11.12 -25.11 -1.85
N GLN A 1003 -11.19 -23.78 -1.73
CA GLN A 1003 -11.50 -22.92 -2.89
C GLN A 1003 -10.35 -22.82 -3.90
N GLU A 1004 -9.09 -22.95 -3.49
CA GLU A 1004 -7.93 -22.81 -4.37
C GLU A 1004 -7.49 -24.18 -4.90
N TYR A 1005 -7.38 -25.18 -4.03
CA TYR A 1005 -7.17 -26.59 -4.39
C TYR A 1005 -8.24 -27.10 -5.34
N GLY A 1006 -9.52 -26.75 -5.17
CA GLY A 1006 -10.58 -27.11 -6.12
C GLY A 1006 -10.38 -26.51 -7.52
N LYS A 1007 -9.83 -25.29 -7.62
CA LYS A 1007 -9.48 -24.66 -8.90
C LYS A 1007 -8.22 -25.26 -9.54
N GLU A 1008 -7.31 -25.82 -8.75
CA GLU A 1008 -6.05 -26.41 -9.23
C GLU A 1008 -6.18 -27.90 -9.60
N SER A 1009 -7.01 -28.65 -8.87
CA SER A 1009 -7.27 -30.08 -9.06
C SER A 1009 -8.50 -30.39 -9.92
N GLY A 1010 -9.43 -29.44 -10.06
CA GLY A 1010 -10.75 -29.66 -10.65
C GLY A 1010 -11.77 -30.31 -9.70
N CYS A 1011 -11.45 -30.47 -8.41
CA CYS A 1011 -12.37 -31.05 -7.42
C CYS A 1011 -13.42 -30.03 -6.93
N GLU A 1012 -14.69 -30.24 -7.27
CA GLU A 1012 -15.82 -29.42 -6.82
C GLU A 1012 -16.37 -29.88 -5.46
N TYR A 1013 -15.65 -29.57 -4.37
CA TYR A 1013 -16.07 -29.93 -3.01
C TYR A 1013 -17.27 -29.10 -2.51
N GLU A 1014 -18.35 -29.77 -2.08
CA GLU A 1014 -19.57 -29.13 -1.56
C GLU A 1014 -19.57 -29.03 -0.03
N TYR A 1015 -19.24 -30.11 0.67
CA TYR A 1015 -19.16 -30.18 2.13
C TYR A 1015 -17.81 -30.70 2.63
N ILE A 1016 -17.36 -30.15 3.76
CA ILE A 1016 -16.14 -30.55 4.48
C ILE A 1016 -16.54 -31.12 5.84
N MET A 1017 -16.11 -32.35 6.16
CA MET A 1017 -16.30 -32.99 7.46
C MET A 1017 -14.97 -33.13 8.20
N ARG A 1018 -14.84 -32.50 9.38
CA ARG A 1018 -13.63 -32.60 10.22
C ARG A 1018 -13.72 -33.75 11.22
N PHE A 1019 -12.59 -34.42 11.38
CA PHE A 1019 -12.22 -35.16 12.60
C PHE A 1019 -10.83 -34.68 13.05
N ASP A 1020 -10.58 -34.67 14.36
CA ASP A 1020 -9.22 -34.56 14.90
C ASP A 1020 -8.58 -35.95 15.03
N GLU A 1021 -7.25 -35.99 15.16
CA GLU A 1021 -6.45 -37.21 15.34
C GLU A 1021 -6.88 -38.11 16.52
N ASP A 1022 -7.60 -37.55 17.50
CA ASP A 1022 -8.16 -38.22 18.67
C ASP A 1022 -9.69 -38.15 18.76
N SER A 1023 -10.37 -37.89 17.64
CA SER A 1023 -11.80 -38.07 17.46
C SER A 1023 -12.13 -39.54 17.17
N TYR A 1024 -13.09 -40.14 17.88
CA TYR A 1024 -13.50 -41.52 17.64
C TYR A 1024 -15.02 -41.64 17.44
N LEU A 1025 -15.40 -42.14 16.26
CA LEU A 1025 -16.78 -42.52 15.93
C LEU A 1025 -17.02 -43.96 16.38
N HIS A 1026 -17.77 -44.18 17.46
CA HIS A 1026 -17.95 -45.52 18.03
C HIS A 1026 -19.14 -46.30 17.46
N SER A 1027 -20.11 -45.63 16.83
CA SER A 1027 -21.35 -46.25 16.34
C SER A 1027 -21.47 -46.19 14.82
N PRO A 1028 -21.99 -47.24 14.16
CA PRO A 1028 -22.31 -47.21 12.73
C PRO A 1028 -23.29 -46.09 12.37
N ILE A 1029 -22.91 -45.21 11.43
CA ILE A 1029 -23.81 -44.20 10.84
C ILE A 1029 -24.36 -44.78 9.55
N GLN A 1030 -25.63 -45.19 9.56
CA GLN A 1030 -26.27 -45.96 8.48
C GLN A 1030 -26.66 -45.13 7.24
N TYR A 1031 -26.43 -43.82 7.25
CA TYR A 1031 -26.79 -42.90 6.18
C TYR A 1031 -25.61 -42.00 5.78
N ASP A 1032 -25.60 -41.55 4.53
CA ASP A 1032 -24.61 -40.58 4.07
C ASP A 1032 -24.92 -39.20 4.67
N ILE A 1033 -24.01 -38.72 5.53
CA ILE A 1033 -24.15 -37.43 6.22
C ILE A 1033 -24.10 -36.26 5.24
N PHE A 1034 -23.31 -36.33 4.17
CA PHE A 1034 -23.22 -35.25 3.18
C PHE A 1034 -24.52 -35.15 2.38
N ASP A 1035 -25.08 -36.27 1.95
CA ASP A 1035 -26.38 -36.29 1.27
C ASP A 1035 -27.53 -35.94 2.22
N PHE A 1036 -27.43 -36.23 3.52
CA PHE A 1036 -28.37 -35.73 4.53
C PHE A 1036 -28.28 -34.20 4.70
N MET A 1037 -27.08 -33.66 4.90
CA MET A 1037 -26.83 -32.22 5.04
C MET A 1037 -27.32 -31.45 3.81
N LYS A 1038 -27.07 -32.00 2.61
CA LYS A 1038 -27.47 -31.43 1.34
C LYS A 1038 -28.97 -31.47 1.09
N ARG A 1039 -29.64 -32.62 1.35
CA ARG A 1039 -31.10 -32.76 1.16
C ARG A 1039 -31.93 -31.81 2.03
N ASN A 1040 -31.41 -31.44 3.20
CA ASN A 1040 -32.04 -30.52 4.14
C ASN A 1040 -31.51 -29.08 4.05
N ASP A 1041 -30.60 -28.79 3.11
CA ASP A 1041 -29.95 -27.48 2.91
C ASP A 1041 -29.29 -26.87 4.17
N PHE A 1042 -28.71 -27.73 5.02
CA PHE A 1042 -27.99 -27.29 6.22
C PHE A 1042 -26.64 -26.65 5.83
N ASN A 1043 -26.33 -25.49 6.45
CA ASN A 1043 -25.06 -24.79 6.31
C ASN A 1043 -23.96 -25.40 7.20
N TYR A 1044 -24.34 -25.88 8.39
CA TYR A 1044 -23.39 -26.39 9.40
C TYR A 1044 -24.04 -27.46 10.27
N GLY A 1045 -23.34 -28.57 10.46
CA GLY A 1045 -23.70 -29.68 11.36
C GLY A 1045 -22.62 -29.89 12.42
N PHE A 1046 -23.01 -30.20 13.66
CA PHE A 1046 -22.09 -30.46 14.78
C PHE A 1046 -22.61 -31.53 15.74
N ARG A 1047 -21.78 -32.04 16.65
CA ARG A 1047 -22.16 -33.09 17.63
C ARG A 1047 -22.29 -32.54 19.06
N LEU A 1048 -21.25 -31.86 19.53
CA LEU A 1048 -21.11 -31.36 20.90
C LEU A 1048 -20.97 -29.84 20.95
N CYS A 1049 -21.19 -29.26 22.12
CA CYS A 1049 -20.87 -27.86 22.41
C CYS A 1049 -20.07 -27.75 23.72
N ALA A 1050 -19.32 -26.66 23.88
CA ALA A 1050 -18.54 -26.37 25.08
C ALA A 1050 -18.48 -24.85 25.36
N TYR A 1051 -18.29 -24.47 26.62
CA TYR A 1051 -18.03 -23.08 27.02
C TYR A 1051 -16.54 -22.77 27.03
N GLU A 1052 -16.16 -21.60 26.51
CA GLU A 1052 -14.77 -21.17 26.44
C GLU A 1052 -14.51 -19.87 27.23
N LEU A 1053 -13.30 -19.77 27.80
CA LEU A 1053 -12.91 -18.67 28.70
C LEU A 1053 -12.98 -17.30 27.99
N GLY A 1054 -13.36 -16.25 28.73
CA GLY A 1054 -13.87 -14.96 28.23
C GLY A 1054 -12.94 -14.05 27.38
N SER A 1055 -11.86 -14.58 26.80
CA SER A 1055 -11.04 -13.90 25.77
C SER A 1055 -11.88 -13.39 24.58
N THR A 1056 -12.99 -14.08 24.29
CA THR A 1056 -13.99 -13.79 23.26
C THR A 1056 -14.57 -12.37 23.34
N GLN A 1057 -14.78 -11.85 24.56
CA GLN A 1057 -15.41 -10.55 24.78
C GLN A 1057 -14.68 -9.39 24.07
N ARG A 1058 -13.35 -9.47 23.94
CA ARG A 1058 -12.56 -8.41 23.28
C ARG A 1058 -12.81 -8.38 21.77
N MET A 1059 -12.90 -9.53 21.12
CA MET A 1059 -13.18 -9.63 19.68
C MET A 1059 -14.59 -9.10 19.39
N VAL A 1060 -15.60 -9.54 20.16
CA VAL A 1060 -16.99 -9.11 19.91
C VAL A 1060 -17.18 -7.61 20.18
N LYS A 1061 -16.50 -7.04 21.20
CA LYS A 1061 -16.46 -5.57 21.41
C LYS A 1061 -15.82 -4.80 20.23
N VAL A 1062 -14.95 -5.41 19.44
CA VAL A 1062 -14.43 -4.83 18.18
C VAL A 1062 -15.44 -4.97 17.04
N TRP A 1063 -16.05 -6.15 16.87
CA TRP A 1063 -17.06 -6.40 15.83
C TRP A 1063 -18.33 -5.53 16.00
N GLN A 1064 -18.87 -5.43 17.22
CA GLN A 1064 -19.99 -4.53 17.54
C GLN A 1064 -19.64 -3.06 17.25
N LYS A 1065 -18.38 -2.66 17.44
CA LYS A 1065 -17.89 -1.30 17.11
C LYS A 1065 -17.65 -1.10 15.61
N SER A 1066 -17.26 -2.13 14.85
CA SER A 1066 -17.06 -2.02 13.40
C SER A 1066 -18.38 -1.87 12.65
N LYS A 1067 -19.48 -2.40 13.19
CA LYS A 1067 -20.84 -2.43 12.61
C LYS A 1067 -20.94 -3.10 11.22
N GLN A 1068 -19.87 -3.68 10.71
CA GLN A 1068 -19.82 -4.40 9.44
C GLN A 1068 -18.86 -5.59 9.53
N PRO A 1069 -19.20 -6.74 8.92
CA PRO A 1069 -20.55 -7.11 8.46
C PRO A 1069 -21.50 -7.25 9.68
N ALA A 1070 -22.78 -6.90 9.53
CA ALA A 1070 -23.77 -7.07 10.60
C ALA A 1070 -24.27 -8.54 10.64
N PRO A 1071 -24.42 -9.16 11.81
CA PRO A 1071 -25.04 -10.49 11.92
C PRO A 1071 -26.55 -10.42 11.67
N LEU A 1072 -27.13 -11.54 11.26
CA LEU A 1072 -28.58 -11.71 11.03
C LEU A 1072 -29.41 -11.60 12.32
N ARG A 1073 -28.80 -11.89 13.48
CA ARG A 1073 -29.42 -11.83 14.81
C ARG A 1073 -28.40 -11.41 15.86
N ALA A 1074 -28.89 -10.97 17.02
CA ALA A 1074 -28.04 -10.80 18.20
C ALA A 1074 -27.49 -12.15 18.67
N ILE A 1075 -26.25 -12.18 19.14
CA ILE A 1075 -25.61 -13.37 19.72
C ILE A 1075 -25.50 -13.17 21.23
N ASN A 1076 -26.06 -14.10 22.00
CA ASN A 1076 -25.89 -14.17 23.44
C ASN A 1076 -24.56 -14.88 23.80
N PHE A 1077 -23.80 -14.32 24.75
CA PHE A 1077 -22.48 -14.84 25.14
C PHE A 1077 -22.53 -15.90 26.24
N ASP A 1078 -23.69 -16.09 26.87
CA ASP A 1078 -23.97 -17.19 27.78
C ASP A 1078 -24.43 -18.47 27.05
N MET A 1079 -24.33 -18.51 25.72
CA MET A 1079 -24.64 -19.70 24.90
C MET A 1079 -23.41 -20.61 24.76
N CYS A 1080 -23.67 -21.91 24.78
CA CYS A 1080 -22.68 -22.95 24.51
C CYS A 1080 -22.12 -22.80 23.07
N GLY A 1081 -20.80 -22.93 22.88
CA GLY A 1081 -20.14 -22.80 21.58
C GLY A 1081 -19.97 -24.14 20.85
N ILE A 1082 -20.03 -24.14 19.52
CA ILE A 1082 -19.89 -25.32 18.65
C ILE A 1082 -18.53 -26.00 18.88
N TYR A 1083 -18.50 -27.18 19.49
CA TYR A 1083 -17.25 -27.90 19.78
C TYR A 1083 -16.77 -28.62 18.51
N ASN A 1084 -15.93 -27.92 17.76
CA ASN A 1084 -15.71 -28.13 16.33
C ASN A 1084 -14.59 -29.13 15.97
N ASN A 1085 -14.14 -29.98 16.91
CA ASN A 1085 -13.33 -31.17 16.60
C ASN A 1085 -14.10 -32.16 15.68
N PHE A 1086 -15.44 -32.12 15.74
CA PHE A 1086 -16.31 -32.65 14.69
C PHE A 1086 -17.19 -31.53 14.14
N PHE A 1087 -17.22 -31.40 12.81
CA PHE A 1087 -18.21 -30.61 12.09
C PHE A 1087 -18.48 -31.17 10.71
N VAL A 1088 -19.61 -30.80 10.12
CA VAL A 1088 -19.88 -30.90 8.67
C VAL A 1088 -20.32 -29.53 8.16
N ALA A 1089 -19.52 -28.91 7.29
CA ALA A 1089 -19.67 -27.50 6.89
C ALA A 1089 -19.90 -27.37 5.39
N LYS A 1090 -20.91 -26.59 5.00
CA LYS A 1090 -21.19 -26.26 3.60
C LYS A 1090 -20.17 -25.22 3.11
N LEU A 1091 -19.34 -25.57 2.13
CA LEU A 1091 -18.20 -24.75 1.73
C LEU A 1091 -18.64 -23.36 1.21
N SER A 1092 -19.76 -23.29 0.50
CA SER A 1092 -20.32 -22.04 -0.03
C SER A 1092 -20.85 -21.08 1.04
N PHE A 1093 -21.18 -21.56 2.25
CA PHE A 1093 -21.58 -20.70 3.37
C PHE A 1093 -20.37 -19.89 3.88
N PHE A 1094 -19.23 -20.55 4.10
CA PHE A 1094 -17.99 -19.89 4.55
C PHE A 1094 -17.37 -18.97 3.48
N GLN A 1095 -17.61 -19.27 2.20
CA GLN A 1095 -17.20 -18.42 1.08
C GLN A 1095 -18.19 -17.28 0.78
N SER A 1096 -19.30 -17.16 1.52
CA SER A 1096 -20.24 -16.05 1.34
C SER A 1096 -19.61 -14.71 1.75
N ALA A 1097 -19.87 -13.65 0.98
CA ALA A 1097 -19.30 -12.32 1.22
C ALA A 1097 -19.40 -11.78 2.68
N PRO A 1098 -20.52 -11.95 3.43
CA PRO A 1098 -20.56 -11.52 4.83
C PRO A 1098 -19.66 -12.39 5.73
N VAL A 1099 -19.64 -13.71 5.56
CA VAL A 1099 -18.77 -14.59 6.34
C VAL A 1099 -17.30 -14.33 6.04
N GLU A 1100 -16.92 -14.27 4.76
CA GLU A 1100 -15.56 -13.99 4.33
C GLU A 1100 -15.06 -12.63 4.85
N SER A 1101 -15.93 -11.61 4.88
CA SER A 1101 -15.64 -10.30 5.49
C SER A 1101 -15.45 -10.36 7.01
N PHE A 1102 -16.21 -11.21 7.71
CA PHE A 1102 -16.06 -11.43 9.14
C PHE A 1102 -14.76 -12.18 9.46
N LEU A 1103 -14.44 -13.25 8.73
CA LEU A 1103 -13.19 -14.01 8.92
C LEU A 1103 -11.96 -13.14 8.62
N LYS A 1104 -12.02 -12.28 7.59
CA LYS A 1104 -10.98 -11.25 7.33
C LYS A 1104 -10.85 -10.24 8.48
N LEU A 1105 -11.95 -9.83 9.13
CA LEU A 1105 -11.93 -8.98 10.32
C LEU A 1105 -11.35 -9.69 11.55
N VAL A 1106 -11.63 -10.98 11.74
CA VAL A 1106 -11.05 -11.79 12.84
C VAL A 1106 -9.55 -11.97 12.64
N ASN A 1107 -9.12 -12.38 11.44
CA ASN A 1107 -7.71 -12.61 11.11
C ASN A 1107 -6.87 -11.34 11.31
N ARG A 1108 -7.33 -10.18 10.83
CA ARG A 1108 -6.63 -8.88 11.01
C ARG A 1108 -6.41 -8.45 12.47
N GLN A 1109 -7.16 -8.99 13.43
CA GLN A 1109 -7.03 -8.61 14.85
C GLN A 1109 -5.93 -9.37 15.61
N GLY A 1110 -5.42 -10.50 15.09
CA GLY A 1110 -4.34 -11.27 15.71
C GLY A 1110 -4.66 -11.96 17.02
N LEU A 1111 -5.93 -12.01 17.41
CA LEU A 1111 -6.35 -12.59 18.69
C LEU A 1111 -6.16 -14.11 18.74
N ILE A 1112 -6.12 -14.79 17.58
CA ILE A 1112 -5.70 -16.20 17.44
C ILE A 1112 -4.28 -16.36 18.02
N TYR A 1113 -3.32 -15.62 17.47
CA TYR A 1113 -1.92 -15.69 17.89
C TYR A 1113 -1.71 -15.09 19.28
N ARG A 1114 -2.04 -13.81 19.49
CA ARG A 1114 -1.73 -13.07 20.73
C ARG A 1114 -2.53 -13.52 21.96
N ARG A 1115 -3.75 -14.05 21.78
CA ARG A 1115 -4.72 -14.29 22.87
C ARG A 1115 -5.38 -15.68 22.88
N ARG A 1116 -4.99 -16.59 21.96
CA ARG A 1116 -5.61 -17.93 21.80
C ARG A 1116 -7.14 -17.85 21.67
N LEU A 1117 -7.63 -16.98 20.77
CA LEU A 1117 -9.02 -17.02 20.31
C LEU A 1117 -9.23 -18.29 19.49
N GLY A 1118 -9.88 -19.30 20.08
CA GLY A 1118 -10.07 -20.62 19.48
C GLY A 1118 -10.98 -20.62 18.25
N ASP A 1119 -10.75 -21.59 17.37
CA ASP A 1119 -11.53 -21.87 16.17
C ASP A 1119 -12.97 -22.25 16.51
N LEU A 1120 -13.18 -23.00 17.60
CA LEU A 1120 -14.47 -23.22 18.28
C LEU A 1120 -15.33 -21.94 18.35
N GLN A 1121 -14.75 -20.84 18.85
CA GLN A 1121 -15.44 -19.57 19.02
C GLN A 1121 -15.58 -18.78 17.71
N ILE A 1122 -14.62 -18.90 16.79
CA ILE A 1122 -14.71 -18.25 15.47
C ILE A 1122 -15.81 -18.92 14.63
N HIS A 1123 -15.90 -20.26 14.65
CA HIS A 1123 -16.99 -21.03 14.05
C HIS A 1123 -18.32 -20.67 14.69
N SER A 1124 -18.41 -20.67 16.02
CA SER A 1124 -19.63 -20.31 16.75
C SER A 1124 -20.15 -18.93 16.35
N LEU A 1125 -19.30 -17.90 16.38
CA LEU A 1125 -19.70 -16.53 16.04
C LEU A 1125 -20.02 -16.36 14.55
N THR A 1126 -19.39 -17.14 13.67
CA THR A 1126 -19.69 -17.18 12.23
C THR A 1126 -21.05 -17.82 11.97
N VAL A 1127 -21.27 -19.05 12.46
CA VAL A 1127 -22.48 -19.83 12.22
C VAL A 1127 -23.68 -19.17 12.91
N TYR A 1128 -23.54 -18.77 14.18
CA TYR A 1128 -24.60 -18.13 14.93
C TYR A 1128 -24.90 -16.71 14.44
N GLY A 1129 -23.90 -16.00 13.87
CA GLY A 1129 -24.06 -14.66 13.32
C GLY A 1129 -24.64 -14.62 11.89
N PHE A 1130 -24.30 -15.58 11.02
CA PHE A 1130 -24.58 -15.48 9.58
C PHE A 1130 -25.41 -16.62 8.97
N SER A 1131 -25.64 -17.73 9.68
CA SER A 1131 -26.59 -18.76 9.23
C SER A 1131 -27.97 -18.52 9.84
N PRO A 1132 -29.07 -18.70 9.09
CA PRO A 1132 -30.40 -18.92 9.67
C PRO A 1132 -30.38 -20.11 10.65
N GLN A 1133 -31.30 -20.15 11.62
CA GLN A 1133 -31.29 -21.13 12.72
C GLN A 1133 -31.63 -22.54 12.20
N GLU A 1134 -32.66 -22.59 11.37
CA GLU A 1134 -33.15 -23.75 10.61
C GLU A 1134 -32.12 -24.34 9.64
N LYS A 1135 -30.99 -23.64 9.40
CA LYS A 1135 -29.86 -24.14 8.60
C LYS A 1135 -28.67 -24.63 9.45
N ILE A 1136 -28.85 -24.77 10.75
CA ILE A 1136 -27.84 -25.29 11.70
C ILE A 1136 -28.36 -26.61 12.27
N HIS A 1137 -27.65 -27.70 12.01
CA HIS A 1137 -28.01 -29.03 12.48
C HIS A 1137 -27.12 -29.48 13.65
N ARG A 1138 -27.68 -30.33 14.52
CA ARG A 1138 -26.95 -31.03 15.58
C ARG A 1138 -27.25 -32.51 15.53
N PHE A 1139 -26.23 -33.31 15.29
CA PHE A 1139 -26.29 -34.76 15.35
C PHE A 1139 -26.37 -35.24 16.80
N LEU A 1140 -27.25 -36.19 17.07
CA LEU A 1140 -27.53 -36.75 18.41
C LEU A 1140 -27.62 -38.30 18.38
N ASP A 1141 -27.47 -38.88 17.20
CA ASP A 1141 -27.81 -40.25 16.80
C ASP A 1141 -26.68 -41.25 17.04
N PHE A 1142 -25.42 -40.85 16.85
CA PHE A 1142 -24.22 -41.70 17.01
C PHE A 1142 -23.36 -41.35 18.24
N THR A 1143 -22.71 -42.35 18.84
CA THR A 1143 -21.76 -42.21 19.95
C THR A 1143 -20.42 -41.69 19.44
N TYR A 1144 -19.93 -40.62 20.08
CA TYR A 1144 -18.73 -39.91 19.67
C TYR A 1144 -17.86 -39.54 20.88
N GLU A 1145 -16.56 -39.77 20.75
CA GLU A 1145 -15.53 -39.44 21.75
C GLU A 1145 -14.52 -38.45 21.16
N HIS A 1146 -14.18 -37.41 21.91
CA HIS A 1146 -13.00 -36.58 21.70
C HIS A 1146 -12.62 -35.92 23.03
N GLY A 1147 -11.37 -36.05 23.46
CA GLY A 1147 -10.92 -35.60 24.77
C GLY A 1147 -9.43 -35.30 24.86
N THR A 1148 -9.08 -34.31 25.69
CA THR A 1148 -7.72 -34.02 26.11
C THR A 1148 -7.43 -34.77 27.41
N TYR A 1149 -6.27 -35.42 27.48
CA TYR A 1149 -5.86 -36.25 28.62
C TYR A 1149 -4.55 -35.72 29.22
N GLU A 1150 -4.50 -35.56 30.55
CA GLU A 1150 -3.28 -35.29 31.32
C GLU A 1150 -3.14 -36.44 32.35
N ASP A 1151 -1.94 -37.02 32.47
CA ASP A 1151 -1.63 -38.19 33.34
C ASP A 1151 -2.58 -39.39 33.22
N GLY A 1152 -3.12 -39.63 32.03
CA GLY A 1152 -4.08 -40.72 31.75
C GLY A 1152 -5.54 -40.39 32.08
N CYS A 1153 -5.79 -39.28 32.78
CA CYS A 1153 -7.13 -38.80 33.09
C CYS A 1153 -7.62 -37.80 32.04
N VAL A 1154 -8.90 -37.91 31.66
CA VAL A 1154 -9.54 -36.89 30.81
C VAL A 1154 -9.69 -35.59 31.61
N VAL A 1155 -9.30 -34.46 31.02
CA VAL A 1155 -9.33 -33.13 31.64
C VAL A 1155 -10.19 -32.11 30.89
N TRP A 1156 -10.41 -32.33 29.59
CA TRP A 1156 -11.39 -31.61 28.77
C TRP A 1156 -12.01 -32.57 27.75
N GLY A 1157 -13.30 -32.42 27.47
CA GLY A 1157 -14.01 -33.32 26.55
C GLY A 1157 -14.32 -34.68 27.20
N GLY A 1158 -14.47 -35.71 26.38
CA GLY A 1158 -14.85 -37.07 26.78
C GLY A 1158 -15.70 -37.77 25.71
N ILE A 1159 -16.71 -38.53 26.14
CA ILE A 1159 -17.60 -39.32 25.26
C ILE A 1159 -19.09 -39.00 25.53
N GLN A 1160 -19.89 -38.95 24.46
CA GLN A 1160 -21.36 -38.87 24.54
C GLN A 1160 -22.01 -39.95 23.67
N ALA A 1161 -22.99 -40.64 24.25
CA ALA A 1161 -23.82 -41.63 23.59
C ALA A 1161 -24.64 -41.05 22.44
N GLY A 1162 -24.87 -41.85 21.40
CA GLY A 1162 -25.90 -41.62 20.39
C GLY A 1162 -27.24 -42.21 20.81
N HIS A 1163 -28.36 -41.58 20.44
CA HIS A 1163 -29.70 -42.12 20.76
C HIS A 1163 -30.09 -43.35 19.93
N ASP A 1164 -29.40 -43.62 18.81
CA ASP A 1164 -29.66 -44.74 17.92
C ASP A 1164 -28.58 -45.84 18.05
N ASP A 1165 -27.61 -45.65 18.96
CA ASP A 1165 -26.56 -46.62 19.23
C ASP A 1165 -26.97 -47.62 20.33
N ALA A 1166 -27.44 -48.78 19.90
CA ALA A 1166 -27.77 -49.90 20.78
C ALA A 1166 -26.59 -50.39 21.67
N ASN A 1167 -25.34 -50.08 21.32
CA ASN A 1167 -24.14 -50.47 22.07
C ASN A 1167 -23.62 -49.37 23.00
N ALA A 1168 -24.20 -48.17 23.00
CA ALA A 1168 -23.66 -46.99 23.69
C ALA A 1168 -23.34 -47.26 25.18
N ASN A 1169 -24.21 -47.98 25.89
CA ASN A 1169 -23.99 -48.35 27.29
C ASN A 1169 -22.70 -49.17 27.50
N ALA A 1170 -22.40 -50.11 26.60
CA ALA A 1170 -21.18 -50.92 26.68
C ALA A 1170 -19.94 -50.08 26.35
N THR A 1171 -20.03 -49.23 25.31
CA THR A 1171 -18.97 -48.29 24.91
C THR A 1171 -18.61 -47.32 26.04
N LEU A 1172 -19.61 -46.67 26.65
CA LEU A 1172 -19.42 -45.74 27.77
C LEU A 1172 -18.91 -46.45 29.03
N THR A 1173 -19.39 -47.66 29.32
CA THR A 1173 -18.89 -48.47 30.46
C THR A 1173 -17.43 -48.85 30.26
N LYS A 1174 -17.04 -49.27 29.05
CA LYS A 1174 -15.64 -49.55 28.69
C LYS A 1174 -14.78 -48.29 28.85
N TYR A 1175 -15.22 -47.16 28.29
CA TYR A 1175 -14.53 -45.87 28.43
C TYR A 1175 -14.32 -45.48 29.90
N TRP A 1176 -15.36 -45.61 30.74
CA TRP A 1176 -15.27 -45.36 32.17
C TRP A 1176 -14.22 -46.23 32.85
N HIS A 1177 -14.18 -47.54 32.57
CA HIS A 1177 -13.20 -48.42 33.18
C HIS A 1177 -11.76 -48.13 32.71
N GLU A 1178 -11.55 -47.97 31.40
CA GLU A 1178 -10.21 -47.80 30.81
C GLU A 1178 -9.60 -46.41 31.08
N THR A 1179 -10.42 -45.35 31.08
CA THR A 1179 -9.98 -43.95 31.25
C THR A 1179 -10.08 -43.46 32.69
N VAL A 1180 -11.19 -43.72 33.37
CA VAL A 1180 -11.56 -43.02 34.61
C VAL A 1180 -11.21 -43.85 35.85
N SER A 1181 -11.72 -45.08 35.90
CA SER A 1181 -11.59 -45.98 37.04
C SER A 1181 -10.15 -46.49 37.20
N LYS A 1182 -9.52 -46.92 36.10
CA LYS A 1182 -8.15 -47.45 36.10
C LYS A 1182 -7.10 -46.42 36.54
N ASN A 1183 -7.30 -45.15 36.20
CA ASN A 1183 -6.32 -44.08 36.44
C ASN A 1183 -6.65 -43.23 37.69
N ASN A 1184 -7.68 -43.61 38.46
CA ASN A 1184 -8.08 -43.01 39.73
C ASN A 1184 -8.30 -41.48 39.66
N CYS A 1185 -9.10 -41.02 38.68
CA CYS A 1185 -9.23 -39.62 38.29
C CYS A 1185 -10.06 -38.76 39.27
N THR A 1186 -9.52 -38.47 40.45
CA THR A 1186 -10.17 -37.75 41.58
C THR A 1186 -10.68 -36.33 41.28
N LYS A 1187 -10.35 -35.73 40.14
CA LYS A 1187 -10.77 -34.37 39.73
C LYS A 1187 -11.93 -34.33 38.73
N MET A 1188 -12.51 -35.46 38.35
CA MET A 1188 -13.57 -35.48 37.33
C MET A 1188 -14.92 -34.96 37.85
N THR A 1189 -15.29 -33.76 37.41
CA THR A 1189 -16.68 -33.28 37.46
C THR A 1189 -17.50 -33.98 36.36
N ALA A 1190 -17.83 -35.26 36.57
CA ALA A 1190 -18.62 -36.04 35.62
C ALA A 1190 -20.07 -35.56 35.61
N TYR A 1191 -20.43 -34.75 34.61
CA TYR A 1191 -21.80 -34.32 34.38
C TYR A 1191 -22.58 -35.38 33.60
N VAL A 1192 -23.47 -36.09 34.31
CA VAL A 1192 -24.62 -36.74 33.66
C VAL A 1192 -25.54 -35.60 33.20
N ILE A 1193 -25.58 -35.34 31.89
CA ILE A 1193 -26.59 -34.46 31.29
C ILE A 1193 -27.98 -35.06 31.58
N SER A 1194 -28.96 -34.21 31.83
CA SER A 1194 -30.17 -34.58 32.56
C SER A 1194 -31.24 -35.23 31.65
N ARG A 1195 -32.48 -35.29 32.13
CA ARG A 1195 -33.66 -35.55 31.28
C ARG A 1195 -34.02 -34.29 30.49
N ASP A 1196 -33.10 -33.86 29.64
CA ASP A 1196 -33.22 -32.59 28.91
C ASP A 1196 -34.40 -32.64 27.93
N ASN A 1197 -35.42 -31.80 28.16
CA ASN A 1197 -36.48 -31.57 27.17
C ASN A 1197 -35.94 -30.66 26.07
N LEU A 1198 -35.38 -31.26 25.02
CA LEU A 1198 -34.82 -30.56 23.86
C LEU A 1198 -35.91 -30.04 22.89
N SER A 1199 -36.92 -29.33 23.39
CA SER A 1199 -38.05 -28.79 22.60
C SER A 1199 -38.36 -27.35 22.97
N PRO A 1200 -38.57 -26.44 21.98
CA PRO A 1200 -39.02 -26.70 20.62
C PRO A 1200 -38.03 -26.34 19.49
N GLY A 1201 -36.72 -26.20 19.79
CA GLY A 1201 -35.74 -25.71 18.80
C GLY A 1201 -35.24 -26.71 17.73
N TYR A 1202 -35.59 -28.00 17.81
CA TYR A 1202 -35.07 -29.06 16.92
C TYR A 1202 -36.16 -29.64 16.02
N GLN A 1203 -36.49 -28.97 14.91
CA GLN A 1203 -37.57 -29.34 13.96
C GLN A 1203 -37.43 -30.69 13.22
N HIS A 1204 -36.43 -31.52 13.55
CA HIS A 1204 -35.99 -32.65 12.71
C HIS A 1204 -35.77 -33.95 13.48
N LEU A 1205 -36.04 -34.00 14.79
CA LEU A 1205 -36.29 -35.28 15.45
C LEU A 1205 -37.59 -35.86 14.88
N PRO A 1206 -37.67 -37.17 14.59
CA PRO A 1206 -38.95 -37.81 14.28
C PRO A 1206 -39.94 -37.55 15.42
N GLU A 1207 -41.20 -37.20 15.13
CA GLU A 1207 -42.14 -36.66 16.14
C GLU A 1207 -42.22 -37.46 17.45
N LYS A 1208 -42.08 -38.79 17.35
CA LYS A 1208 -42.00 -39.76 18.46
C LYS A 1208 -40.85 -39.51 19.47
N LEU A 1209 -39.88 -38.66 19.16
CA LEU A 1209 -38.70 -38.32 19.99
C LEU A 1209 -38.69 -36.87 20.50
N ASN A 1210 -39.68 -36.04 20.12
CA ASN A 1210 -39.74 -34.65 20.58
C ASN A 1210 -39.80 -34.60 22.12
N GLY A 1211 -38.76 -34.02 22.73
CA GLY A 1211 -38.66 -33.78 24.17
C GLY A 1211 -38.27 -34.96 25.05
N GLN A 1212 -37.80 -36.10 24.51
CA GLN A 1212 -37.49 -37.30 25.32
C GLN A 1212 -36.13 -37.99 24.99
N VAL A 1213 -35.17 -37.29 24.38
CA VAL A 1213 -33.86 -37.87 24.00
C VAL A 1213 -32.84 -37.78 25.14
N ASN A 1214 -32.72 -38.83 25.95
CA ASN A 1214 -31.72 -38.93 27.02
C ASN A 1214 -30.36 -39.34 26.44
N LEU A 1215 -29.31 -38.52 26.60
CA LEU A 1215 -27.96 -38.81 26.08
C LEU A 1215 -26.94 -38.97 27.22
N LEU A 1216 -26.62 -40.24 27.54
CA LEU A 1216 -25.57 -40.56 28.50
C LEU A 1216 -24.23 -39.95 28.06
N THR A 1217 -23.55 -39.29 28.99
CA THR A 1217 -22.37 -38.47 28.72
C THR A 1217 -21.35 -38.67 29.84
N ILE A 1218 -20.08 -38.88 29.47
CA ILE A 1218 -18.93 -38.94 30.40
C ILE A 1218 -17.92 -37.92 29.90
N MET A 1219 -17.97 -36.71 30.45
CA MET A 1219 -17.15 -35.58 30.02
C MET A 1219 -16.60 -34.76 31.19
N THR A 1220 -15.63 -33.90 30.87
CA THR A 1220 -14.97 -32.96 31.78
C THR A 1220 -14.93 -31.55 31.19
N GLY A 1221 -14.97 -30.55 32.06
CA GLY A 1221 -15.10 -29.13 31.71
C GLY A 1221 -16.55 -28.63 31.76
N PHE A 1222 -16.74 -27.34 31.45
CA PHE A 1222 -18.08 -26.77 31.35
C PHE A 1222 -18.69 -27.11 29.98
N ILE A 1223 -19.51 -28.17 29.97
CA ILE A 1223 -20.39 -28.54 28.85
C ILE A 1223 -21.75 -27.85 28.98
N GLU A 1224 -22.68 -28.16 28.09
CA GLU A 1224 -24.01 -27.55 27.97
C GLU A 1224 -24.83 -27.53 29.28
N LYS A 1225 -25.81 -26.63 29.33
CA LYS A 1225 -26.82 -26.55 30.38
C LYS A 1225 -28.18 -26.30 29.74
N ASP A 1226 -29.22 -26.80 30.39
CA ASP A 1226 -30.63 -26.59 30.06
C ASP A 1226 -30.89 -25.13 29.67
N GLY A 1227 -31.51 -24.90 28.50
CA GLY A 1227 -31.88 -23.56 28.04
C GLY A 1227 -30.71 -22.65 27.63
N LYS A 1228 -29.51 -23.17 27.34
CA LYS A 1228 -28.32 -22.37 26.96
C LYS A 1228 -27.61 -22.74 25.64
N GLY A 1229 -28.31 -23.34 24.69
CA GLY A 1229 -27.86 -23.53 23.31
C GLY A 1229 -28.56 -22.57 22.33
N VAL A 1230 -28.00 -22.36 21.13
CA VAL A 1230 -28.72 -21.65 20.03
C VAL A 1230 -29.99 -22.39 19.58
N LEU A 1231 -30.05 -23.70 19.83
CA LEU A 1231 -31.20 -24.55 19.53
C LEU A 1231 -32.03 -24.90 20.79
N SER A 1232 -31.75 -24.30 21.94
CA SER A 1232 -32.67 -24.35 23.09
C SER A 1232 -33.56 -23.10 23.09
N GLY A 1233 -34.61 -23.16 22.28
CA GLY A 1233 -35.89 -22.59 22.70
C GLY A 1233 -36.52 -23.49 23.74
#